data_AF-A0A5Q4FK76-F1
#
_entry.id   AF-A0A5Q4FK76-F1
#
_cell.length_a   1.000
_cell.length_b   1.000
_cell.length_c   1.000
_cell.angle_alpha   90.00
_cell.angle_beta   90.00
_cell.angle_gamma   90.00
#
_symmetry.space_group_name_H-M   'P 1'
#
loop_
_entity.id
_entity.type
_entity.pdbx_description
1 polymer ?
#
loop_
_entity_poly.entity_id
_entity_poly.type
_entity_poly.pdbx_seq_one_letter_code
_entity_poly.pdbx_strand_id
1 'polypeptide(L)'
;MVISNHKRIGLALELLKMGVAPYIGREIKSAVKRGYISGHLIHDYVEDPLLLKKEIAQWELAPLLKLMDDSWNVLFQNTLGFSEHSVLGELREWLFKWDNQTSFSNDDTDRVLDSVVRFLNAINAADVAADAERMKKEFRKFLYEEQMRSEKQSEELEALKDPEDPEEAEKYDLVKTGATETLKSWRDVVTPLPDIIGGRYLETEFAADLWQVHQGEATDEYRDPAEFFQRTFLTDSIKKLMVSSIQRISNMDGDPVVLLESGFGGGKTHALLTLYHLFSGVNASELSGVEPLMKQADVYSFPIVKRAVLVGNKISPSTPDVKPNGLTIRTLWGEMAYQLGGKKAFEKIRDHDKKGTSPGDKKLRDLFSSFGPCLILVDEWVAYARQLNDQKDLPGGTLEAQVTFANNLVSAAKQSKNCLVVISLPVATVVGSSASKTDDVEVGGIHGMEALTYLRNEIGKAESSWKPATPEEDLVIVRRRLFEPVAPERDKFIKMTAMAFTELYIQKRLEFPAEAQTSLYKSRMQAAYPIHPEIFDRLYHDWSSLIRFQRTRGVLRLMATVIHCLWEKKDRNPIILPSTMPINDSRVQSEITRYQHKDWVKVIGSDVDGPEAVSRKIDSDHAHLGQLHAARRVARTIYIGSSPVAEGLQQGIDELRVMLGCVMPGESPAIFNDAIQHLVAESTYLNQDEAQLWYATRPSVTKMALERARALLDESQQGEADTVAAELEKRLSAQLGSHTDFAGIHLASGPGEVVPDEPACRLVVLPVDQAFSSDTDNPAVYTANSILENCGETPRTCRNTLVFLAADESGIGDLDETVRMHMAWDAILQEKEELKLDEEQMKLVADHHRTTDKKITTWIHAAYKWVLVPTKADPEQPVSWKAIGLDRADTLAEAAALTLRDKMLMLSALDAPTLQVYLDELSLWNEDHVPLQKLLENIAGLNYLPRVAGPHVLLDAVREGVALSTWEEDSFAYADAYNRESGQFEGLKAGEAVEITEESTGLLVRSERAAAQMAPPPQIESETGQESSSVTEQELNTDPEPVAGSEAEQEVNADP
;
A
#
# COMPACT_ATOMS: atom_id res chain seq x y z
N MET A 1 34.92 -19.03 -14.49
CA MET A 1 34.15 -19.72 -15.56
C MET A 1 33.97 -21.18 -15.19
N VAL A 2 32.73 -21.68 -15.11
CA VAL A 2 32.46 -23.11 -14.94
C VAL A 2 32.58 -23.77 -16.33
N ILE A 3 33.63 -24.57 -16.54
CA ILE A 3 33.81 -25.32 -17.78
C ILE A 3 32.75 -26.41 -17.86
N SER A 4 31.97 -26.46 -18.96
CA SER A 4 30.93 -27.47 -19.16
C SER A 4 31.50 -28.89 -19.22
N ASN A 5 30.71 -29.88 -18.79
CA ASN A 5 31.10 -31.30 -18.82
C ASN A 5 31.50 -31.78 -20.22
N HIS A 6 30.75 -31.37 -21.26
CA HIS A 6 31.09 -31.66 -22.66
C HIS A 6 32.47 -31.10 -23.07
N LYS A 7 32.80 -29.87 -22.63
CA LYS A 7 34.12 -29.25 -22.89
C LYS A 7 35.24 -29.92 -22.09
N ARG A 8 34.99 -30.36 -20.85
CA ARG A 8 35.96 -31.13 -20.03
C ARG A 8 36.27 -32.48 -20.68
N ILE A 9 35.26 -33.18 -21.18
CA ILE A 9 35.43 -34.44 -21.92
C ILE A 9 36.23 -34.21 -23.21
N GLY A 10 35.93 -33.14 -23.96
CA GLY A 10 36.70 -32.79 -25.15
C GLY A 10 38.19 -32.58 -24.87
N LEU A 11 38.52 -31.85 -23.79
CA LEU A 11 39.91 -31.67 -23.37
C LEU A 11 40.58 -32.99 -22.95
N ALA A 12 39.86 -33.88 -22.27
CA ALA A 12 40.36 -35.21 -21.90
C ALA A 12 40.64 -36.09 -23.14
N LEU A 13 39.78 -36.02 -24.16
CA LEU A 13 39.95 -36.74 -25.42
C LEU A 13 41.13 -36.20 -26.24
N GLU A 14 41.40 -34.88 -26.21
CA GLU A 14 42.61 -34.31 -26.81
C GLU A 14 43.89 -34.82 -26.12
N LEU A 15 43.90 -34.88 -24.79
CA LEU A 15 45.02 -35.51 -24.05
C LEU A 15 45.18 -36.98 -24.42
N LEU A 16 44.07 -37.72 -24.57
CA LEU A 16 44.11 -39.10 -25.04
C LEU A 16 44.76 -39.22 -26.43
N LYS A 17 44.40 -38.34 -27.38
CA LYS A 17 45.00 -38.28 -28.73
C LYS A 17 46.50 -38.06 -28.67
N MET A 18 46.96 -37.10 -27.85
CA MET A 18 48.38 -36.79 -27.68
C MET A 18 49.20 -37.97 -27.17
N GLY A 19 48.62 -38.83 -26.33
CA GLY A 19 49.30 -40.04 -25.83
C GLY A 19 49.22 -41.24 -26.78
N VAL A 20 48.06 -41.48 -27.40
CA VAL A 20 47.79 -42.68 -28.21
C VAL A 20 48.49 -42.64 -29.57
N ALA A 21 48.51 -41.48 -30.25
CA ALA A 21 49.12 -41.35 -31.57
C ALA A 21 50.61 -41.76 -31.63
N PRO A 22 51.51 -41.28 -30.74
CA PRO A 22 52.91 -41.69 -30.74
C PRO A 22 53.12 -43.15 -30.34
N TYR A 23 52.27 -43.68 -29.44
CA TYR A 23 52.34 -45.08 -29.01
C TYR A 23 52.05 -46.04 -30.17
N ILE A 24 50.94 -45.85 -30.88
CA ILE A 24 50.57 -46.66 -32.05
C ILE A 24 51.67 -46.60 -33.12
N GLY A 25 52.18 -45.40 -33.41
CA GLY A 25 53.26 -45.22 -34.38
C GLY A 25 54.55 -45.96 -34.00
N ARG A 26 54.88 -46.06 -32.71
CA ARG A 26 56.05 -46.81 -32.21
C ARG A 26 55.86 -48.31 -32.34
N GLU A 27 54.71 -48.84 -31.92
CA GLU A 27 54.44 -50.28 -31.95
C GLU A 27 54.38 -50.81 -33.38
N ILE A 28 53.78 -50.07 -34.31
CA ILE A 28 53.79 -50.45 -35.74
C ILE A 28 55.21 -50.47 -36.31
N LYS A 29 56.03 -49.43 -36.05
CA LYS A 29 57.44 -49.40 -36.48
C LYS A 29 58.25 -50.56 -35.89
N SER A 30 58.00 -50.91 -34.62
CA SER A 30 58.63 -52.03 -33.93
C SER A 30 58.24 -53.38 -34.55
N ALA A 31 56.94 -53.59 -34.83
CA ALA A 31 56.42 -54.80 -35.43
C ALA A 31 56.92 -55.03 -36.87
N VAL A 32 57.00 -53.96 -37.67
CA VAL A 32 57.57 -53.99 -39.03
C VAL A 32 59.07 -54.34 -38.96
N LYS A 33 59.83 -53.73 -38.04
CA LYS A 33 61.27 -54.00 -37.88
C LYS A 33 61.57 -55.44 -37.43
N ARG A 34 60.67 -56.05 -36.65
CA ARG A 34 60.79 -57.42 -36.17
C ARG A 34 60.24 -58.47 -37.16
N GLY A 35 59.67 -58.04 -38.30
CA GLY A 35 59.15 -58.92 -39.34
C GLY A 35 57.82 -59.61 -39.02
N TYR A 36 57.11 -59.17 -37.96
CA TYR A 36 55.80 -59.72 -37.60
C TYR A 36 54.70 -59.28 -38.57
N ILE A 37 54.91 -58.18 -39.28
CA ILE A 37 53.92 -57.48 -40.09
C ILE A 37 54.60 -56.91 -41.35
N SER A 38 53.93 -56.97 -42.51
CA SER A 38 54.39 -56.32 -43.74
C SER A 38 54.19 -54.80 -43.65
N GLY A 39 55.09 -54.01 -44.27
CA GLY A 39 55.03 -52.54 -44.23
C GLY A 39 53.75 -51.91 -44.80
N HIS A 40 52.84 -52.71 -45.37
CA HIS A 40 51.57 -52.31 -45.95
C HIS A 40 50.35 -52.61 -45.07
N LEU A 41 50.49 -53.17 -43.87
CA LEU A 41 49.35 -53.61 -43.04
C LEU A 41 48.38 -52.48 -42.65
N ILE A 42 48.84 -51.22 -42.59
CA ILE A 42 47.95 -50.07 -42.35
C ILE A 42 46.88 -49.96 -43.47
N HIS A 43 47.19 -50.39 -44.70
CA HIS A 43 46.25 -50.40 -45.82
C HIS A 43 45.12 -51.43 -45.67
N ASP A 44 45.31 -52.48 -44.86
CA ASP A 44 44.30 -53.52 -44.66
C ASP A 44 43.24 -53.11 -43.62
N TYR A 45 43.57 -52.16 -42.73
CA TYR A 45 42.72 -51.70 -41.63
C TYR A 45 42.19 -50.26 -41.81
N VAL A 46 42.66 -49.54 -42.84
CA VAL A 46 42.27 -48.14 -43.08
C VAL A 46 41.68 -47.98 -44.48
N GLU A 47 40.37 -47.81 -44.51
CA GLU A 47 39.58 -47.66 -45.75
C GLU A 47 39.72 -46.27 -46.40
N ASP A 48 40.11 -45.24 -45.64
CA ASP A 48 40.21 -43.85 -46.13
C ASP A 48 41.57 -43.56 -46.83
N PRO A 49 41.58 -43.31 -48.15
CA PRO A 49 42.80 -43.02 -48.91
C PRO A 49 43.51 -41.72 -48.50
N LEU A 50 42.83 -40.78 -47.85
CA LEU A 50 43.40 -39.50 -47.41
C LEU A 50 44.19 -39.63 -46.11
N LEU A 51 43.81 -40.56 -45.21
CA LEU A 51 44.55 -40.85 -43.98
C LEU A 51 45.89 -41.52 -44.27
N LEU A 52 45.95 -42.38 -45.29
CA LEU A 52 47.17 -43.06 -45.75
C LEU A 52 48.24 -42.11 -46.30
N LYS A 53 47.89 -40.85 -46.60
CA LYS A 53 48.83 -39.80 -47.04
C LYS A 53 49.41 -38.97 -45.89
N LYS A 54 48.90 -39.14 -44.66
CA LYS A 54 49.32 -38.41 -43.46
C LYS A 54 50.10 -39.33 -42.52
N GLU A 55 51.05 -38.78 -41.78
CA GLU A 55 51.70 -39.54 -40.71
C GLU A 55 50.70 -39.87 -39.59
N ILE A 56 50.83 -41.03 -38.94
CA ILE A 56 49.94 -41.49 -37.84
C ILE A 56 49.81 -40.44 -36.72
N ALA A 57 50.88 -39.67 -36.46
CA ALA A 57 50.87 -38.59 -35.47
C ALA A 57 49.88 -37.45 -35.80
N GLN A 58 49.44 -37.34 -37.07
CA GLN A 58 48.52 -36.31 -37.57
C GLN A 58 47.09 -36.83 -37.73
N TRP A 59 46.80 -38.05 -37.28
CA TRP A 59 45.47 -38.64 -37.38
C TRP A 59 44.57 -38.15 -36.24
N GLU A 60 43.27 -38.07 -36.53
CA GLU A 60 42.26 -37.80 -35.51
C GLU A 60 42.08 -39.00 -34.55
N LEU A 61 41.52 -38.76 -33.37
CA LEU A 61 41.43 -39.78 -32.32
C LEU A 61 40.57 -40.98 -32.75
N ALA A 62 39.43 -40.77 -33.41
CA ALA A 62 38.53 -41.85 -33.83
C ALA A 62 39.21 -42.93 -34.72
N PRO A 63 39.91 -42.57 -35.82
CA PRO A 63 40.63 -43.56 -36.63
C PRO A 63 41.82 -44.20 -35.89
N LEU A 64 42.45 -43.50 -34.94
CA LEU A 64 43.53 -44.08 -34.10
C LEU A 64 43.00 -45.18 -33.18
N LEU A 65 41.89 -44.92 -32.47
CA LEU A 65 41.28 -45.90 -31.58
C LEU A 65 40.72 -47.09 -32.36
N LYS A 66 40.14 -46.85 -33.55
CA LYS A 66 39.67 -47.93 -34.44
C LYS A 66 40.83 -48.81 -34.92
N LEU A 67 41.93 -48.21 -35.39
CA LEU A 67 43.11 -48.97 -35.81
C LEU A 67 43.67 -49.81 -34.67
N MET A 68 43.71 -49.26 -33.45
CA MET A 68 44.20 -49.96 -32.26
C MET A 68 43.33 -51.17 -31.88
N ASP A 69 42.01 -51.03 -32.03
CA ASP A 69 41.02 -52.10 -31.78
C ASP A 69 41.10 -53.20 -32.83
N ASP A 70 41.06 -52.83 -34.12
CA ASP A 70 41.04 -53.79 -35.23
C ASP A 70 42.36 -54.60 -35.31
N SER A 71 43.47 -54.00 -34.88
CA SER A 71 44.79 -54.65 -34.86
C SER A 71 45.22 -55.16 -33.48
N TRP A 72 44.31 -55.19 -32.50
CA TRP A 72 44.62 -55.50 -31.09
C TRP A 72 45.37 -56.83 -30.91
N ASN A 73 44.82 -57.92 -31.45
CA ASN A 73 45.39 -59.28 -31.32
C ASN A 73 46.75 -59.42 -32.02
N VAL A 74 47.06 -58.55 -32.98
CA VAL A 74 48.27 -58.63 -33.79
C VAL A 74 49.38 -57.74 -33.22
N LEU A 75 49.03 -56.54 -32.75
CA LEU A 75 49.98 -55.50 -32.38
C LEU A 75 50.08 -55.22 -30.87
N PHE A 76 48.98 -55.35 -30.13
CA PHE A 76 48.88 -54.76 -28.78
C PHE A 76 48.64 -55.79 -27.67
N GLN A 77 48.15 -57.00 -27.98
CA GLN A 77 47.85 -58.04 -26.98
C GLN A 77 49.06 -58.47 -26.13
N ASN A 78 50.29 -58.32 -26.66
CA ASN A 78 51.51 -58.68 -25.93
C ASN A 78 51.96 -57.60 -24.93
N THR A 79 51.46 -56.37 -25.05
CA THR A 79 51.84 -55.22 -24.20
C THR A 79 50.68 -54.71 -23.36
N LEU A 80 49.43 -54.88 -23.81
CA LEU A 80 48.20 -54.46 -23.15
C LEU A 80 47.26 -55.66 -22.99
N GLY A 81 46.63 -55.79 -21.83
CA GLY A 81 45.78 -56.93 -21.47
C GLY A 81 44.30 -56.72 -21.83
N PHE A 82 43.46 -57.67 -21.39
CA PHE A 82 42.01 -57.62 -21.64
C PHE A 82 41.33 -56.39 -21.01
N SER A 83 41.81 -55.95 -19.85
CA SER A 83 41.27 -54.78 -19.15
C SER A 83 41.46 -53.50 -19.96
N GLU A 84 42.64 -53.31 -20.56
CA GLU A 84 42.94 -52.15 -21.40
C GLU A 84 42.11 -52.17 -22.69
N HIS A 85 41.86 -53.35 -23.27
CA HIS A 85 40.97 -53.50 -24.42
C HIS A 85 39.53 -53.08 -24.09
N SER A 86 39.04 -53.43 -22.91
CA SER A 86 37.72 -52.99 -22.45
C SER A 86 37.65 -51.47 -22.28
N VAL A 87 38.69 -50.85 -21.74
CA VAL A 87 38.77 -49.39 -21.61
C VAL A 87 38.86 -48.71 -22.98
N LEU A 88 39.57 -49.31 -23.95
CA LEU A 88 39.60 -48.83 -25.34
C LEU A 88 38.19 -48.80 -25.95
N GLY A 89 37.42 -49.88 -25.78
CA GLY A 89 36.02 -49.94 -26.23
C GLY A 89 35.14 -48.87 -25.58
N GLU A 90 35.29 -48.67 -24.28
CA GLU A 90 34.60 -47.63 -23.53
C GLU A 90 34.95 -46.21 -24.03
N LEU A 91 36.23 -45.92 -24.27
CA LEU A 91 36.70 -44.62 -24.80
C LEU A 91 36.16 -44.34 -26.21
N ARG A 92 35.98 -45.37 -27.04
CA ARG A 92 35.33 -45.23 -28.35
C ARG A 92 33.85 -44.87 -28.23
N GLU A 93 33.15 -45.47 -27.27
CA GLU A 93 31.75 -45.14 -26.99
C GLU A 93 31.62 -43.68 -26.51
N TRP A 94 32.50 -43.25 -25.61
CA TRP A 94 32.52 -41.87 -25.11
C TRP A 94 32.85 -40.85 -26.21
N LEU A 95 33.80 -41.16 -27.09
CA LEU A 95 34.11 -40.32 -28.25
C LEU A 95 32.91 -40.19 -29.20
N PHE A 96 32.22 -41.31 -29.49
CA PHE A 96 31.01 -41.30 -30.32
C PHE A 96 29.89 -40.46 -29.70
N LYS A 97 29.66 -40.58 -28.39
CA LYS A 97 28.70 -39.73 -27.66
C LYS A 97 29.08 -38.25 -27.71
N TRP A 98 30.37 -37.94 -27.56
CA TRP A 98 30.88 -36.58 -27.58
C TRP A 98 30.72 -35.91 -28.95
N ASP A 99 31.05 -36.63 -30.04
CA ASP A 99 30.89 -36.18 -31.43
C ASP A 99 29.42 -35.90 -31.78
N ASN A 100 28.47 -36.67 -31.21
CA ASN A 100 27.03 -36.48 -31.39
C ASN A 100 26.40 -35.43 -30.46
N GLN A 101 27.21 -34.64 -29.73
CA GLN A 101 26.76 -33.57 -28.83
C GLN A 101 25.75 -34.01 -27.75
N THR A 102 25.86 -35.25 -27.23
CA THR A 102 25.00 -35.70 -26.13
C THR A 102 25.32 -34.97 -24.82
N SER A 103 24.33 -34.81 -23.93
CA SER A 103 24.56 -34.28 -22.57
C SER A 103 25.29 -35.30 -21.70
N PHE A 104 26.19 -34.83 -20.84
CA PHE A 104 27.00 -35.66 -19.93
C PHE A 104 26.76 -35.26 -18.48
N SER A 105 26.48 -36.25 -17.62
CA SER A 105 26.38 -36.05 -16.18
C SER A 105 27.77 -35.86 -15.55
N ASN A 106 27.78 -35.47 -14.27
CA ASN A 106 29.01 -35.36 -13.51
C ASN A 106 29.70 -36.73 -13.35
N ASP A 107 28.92 -37.79 -13.15
CA ASP A 107 29.43 -39.16 -13.05
C ASP A 107 30.02 -39.65 -14.38
N ASP A 108 29.36 -39.33 -15.51
CA ASP A 108 29.89 -39.64 -16.84
C ASP A 108 31.25 -38.95 -17.06
N THR A 109 31.36 -37.69 -16.63
CA THR A 109 32.59 -36.89 -16.79
C THR A 109 33.73 -37.43 -15.93
N ASP A 110 33.46 -37.83 -14.67
CA ASP A 110 34.47 -38.47 -13.82
C ASP A 110 34.90 -39.83 -14.40
N ARG A 111 33.95 -40.59 -14.94
CA ARG A 111 34.22 -41.89 -15.56
C ARG A 111 35.11 -41.76 -16.80
N VAL A 112 34.81 -40.81 -17.69
CA VAL A 112 35.63 -40.55 -18.88
C VAL A 112 37.06 -40.15 -18.48
N LEU A 113 37.20 -39.23 -17.52
CA LEU A 113 38.50 -38.80 -17.03
C LEU A 113 39.29 -39.95 -16.40
N ASP A 114 38.64 -40.84 -15.64
CA ASP A 114 39.27 -42.05 -15.10
C ASP A 114 39.74 -43.00 -16.22
N SER A 115 38.89 -43.26 -17.21
CA SER A 115 39.18 -44.15 -18.33
C SER A 115 40.36 -43.62 -19.17
N VAL A 116 40.42 -42.32 -19.42
CA VAL A 116 41.56 -41.66 -20.11
C VAL A 116 42.85 -41.82 -19.31
N VAL A 117 42.84 -41.52 -18.00
CA VAL A 117 44.02 -41.62 -17.14
C VAL A 117 44.55 -43.06 -17.08
N ARG A 118 43.66 -44.04 -16.91
CA ARG A 118 44.04 -45.47 -16.88
C ARG A 118 44.68 -45.91 -18.19
N PHE A 119 44.09 -45.51 -19.31
CA PHE A 119 44.59 -45.90 -20.62
C PHE A 119 45.94 -45.25 -20.94
N LEU A 120 46.10 -43.95 -20.65
CA LEU A 120 47.35 -43.23 -20.84
C LEU A 120 48.50 -43.81 -19.98
N ASN A 121 48.20 -44.23 -18.74
CA ASN A 121 49.15 -44.92 -17.89
C ASN A 121 49.54 -46.30 -18.45
N ALA A 122 48.57 -47.07 -18.97
CA ALA A 122 48.83 -48.39 -19.53
C ALA A 122 49.76 -48.36 -20.75
N ILE A 123 49.70 -47.30 -21.55
CA ILE A 123 50.58 -47.11 -22.73
C ILE A 123 51.92 -46.43 -22.39
N ASN A 124 52.23 -46.18 -21.11
CA ASN A 124 53.40 -45.46 -20.62
C ASN A 124 53.53 -44.01 -21.15
N ALA A 125 52.42 -43.28 -21.31
CA ALA A 125 52.41 -41.87 -21.67
C ALA A 125 52.43 -40.95 -20.43
N ALA A 126 53.52 -41.00 -19.65
CA ALA A 126 53.58 -40.42 -18.30
C ALA A 126 53.28 -38.91 -18.23
N ASP A 127 53.80 -38.10 -19.14
CA ASP A 127 53.62 -36.64 -19.12
C ASP A 127 52.15 -36.24 -19.35
N VAL A 128 51.50 -36.90 -20.31
CA VAL A 128 50.10 -36.63 -20.68
C VAL A 128 49.12 -37.26 -19.68
N ALA A 129 49.49 -38.41 -19.10
CA ALA A 129 48.74 -39.05 -18.02
C ALA A 129 48.68 -38.16 -16.77
N ALA A 130 49.77 -37.47 -16.43
CA ALA A 130 49.82 -36.54 -15.29
C ALA A 130 48.89 -35.34 -15.49
N ASP A 131 48.80 -34.79 -16.70
CA ASP A 131 47.88 -33.69 -17.02
C ASP A 131 46.41 -34.13 -16.95
N ALA A 132 46.09 -35.32 -17.47
CA ALA A 132 44.75 -35.90 -17.34
C ALA A 132 44.39 -36.20 -15.87
N GLU A 133 45.35 -36.65 -15.07
CA GLU A 133 45.14 -36.92 -13.65
C GLU A 133 44.92 -35.63 -12.84
N ARG A 134 45.63 -34.54 -13.19
CA ARG A 134 45.36 -33.21 -12.61
C ARG A 134 43.94 -32.76 -12.90
N MET A 135 43.50 -32.87 -14.15
CA MET A 135 42.14 -32.51 -14.58
C MET A 135 41.07 -33.31 -13.82
N LYS A 136 41.30 -34.62 -13.62
CA LYS A 136 40.43 -35.47 -12.82
C LYS A 136 40.37 -35.05 -11.35
N LYS A 137 41.51 -34.73 -10.72
CA LYS A 137 41.56 -34.28 -9.32
C LYS A 137 40.86 -32.94 -9.12
N GLU A 138 41.05 -32.00 -10.04
CA GLU A 138 40.35 -30.71 -10.04
C GLU A 138 38.83 -30.88 -10.18
N PHE A 139 38.39 -31.80 -11.04
CA PHE A 139 36.97 -32.10 -11.20
C PHE A 139 36.34 -32.73 -9.94
N ARG A 140 37.02 -33.70 -9.32
CA ARG A 140 36.54 -34.30 -8.06
C ARG A 140 36.49 -33.32 -6.90
N LYS A 141 37.46 -32.41 -6.81
CA LYS A 141 37.45 -31.32 -5.81
C LYS A 141 36.24 -30.41 -6.01
N PHE A 142 35.94 -30.06 -7.26
CA PHE A 142 34.74 -29.29 -7.61
C PHE A 142 33.44 -30.00 -7.20
N LEU A 143 33.31 -31.30 -7.47
CA LEU A 143 32.12 -32.08 -7.06
C LEU A 143 31.94 -32.13 -5.54
N TYR A 144 33.04 -32.27 -4.79
CA TYR A 144 33.01 -32.27 -3.34
C TYR A 144 32.60 -30.91 -2.76
N GLU A 145 33.09 -29.81 -3.33
CA GLU A 145 32.69 -28.46 -2.94
C GLU A 145 31.20 -28.18 -3.25
N GLU A 146 30.68 -28.73 -4.36
CA GLU A 146 29.27 -28.65 -4.74
C GLU A 146 28.35 -29.47 -3.81
N GLN A 147 28.74 -30.71 -3.48
CA GLN A 147 28.01 -31.56 -2.52
C GLN A 147 27.98 -30.97 -1.11
N MET A 148 29.13 -30.54 -0.58
CA MET A 148 29.20 -29.92 0.75
C MET A 148 28.35 -28.64 0.85
N ARG A 149 28.19 -27.90 -0.27
CA ARG A 149 27.33 -26.72 -0.33
C ARG A 149 25.85 -27.10 -0.33
N SER A 150 25.48 -28.17 -1.04
CA SER A 150 24.11 -28.70 -1.07
C SER A 150 23.70 -29.31 0.28
N GLU A 151 24.59 -30.07 0.92
CA GLU A 151 24.35 -30.70 2.23
C GLU A 151 24.21 -29.65 3.33
N LYS A 152 25.13 -28.67 3.40
CA LYS A 152 25.01 -27.53 4.32
C LYS A 152 23.74 -26.71 4.09
N GLN A 153 23.34 -26.54 2.83
CA GLN A 153 22.05 -25.89 2.52
C GLN A 153 20.86 -26.73 2.99
N SER A 154 20.92 -28.06 2.88
CA SER A 154 19.83 -28.94 3.34
C SER A 154 19.73 -29.03 4.86
N GLU A 155 20.86 -29.12 5.57
CA GLU A 155 20.91 -29.13 7.03
C GLU A 155 20.49 -27.77 7.62
N GLU A 156 20.90 -26.65 7.00
CA GLU A 156 20.36 -25.32 7.35
C GLU A 156 18.88 -25.17 6.98
N LEU A 157 18.38 -25.83 5.92
CA LEU A 157 16.96 -25.79 5.54
C LEU A 157 16.06 -26.53 6.54
N GLU A 158 16.56 -27.62 7.13
CA GLU A 158 15.82 -28.38 8.15
C GLU A 158 15.83 -27.67 9.51
N ALA A 159 16.94 -27.05 9.91
CA ALA A 159 17.03 -26.25 11.13
C ALA A 159 16.16 -24.98 11.13
N LEU A 160 15.73 -24.50 9.95
CA LEU A 160 14.91 -23.29 9.76
C LEU A 160 13.40 -23.57 9.58
N LYS A 161 12.96 -24.82 9.76
CA LYS A 161 11.52 -25.17 9.72
C LYS A 161 10.83 -25.00 11.07
N ASP A 162 11.58 -25.06 12.17
CA ASP A 162 11.12 -24.72 13.53
C ASP A 162 12.26 -23.98 14.24
N PRO A 163 12.23 -22.64 14.33
CA PRO A 163 13.15 -21.94 15.23
C PRO A 163 12.71 -22.22 16.67
N GLU A 164 13.54 -22.91 17.45
CA GLU A 164 13.33 -23.12 18.90
C GLU A 164 13.40 -21.80 19.71
N ASP A 165 13.83 -20.70 19.08
CA ASP A 165 14.10 -19.41 19.73
C ASP A 165 13.41 -18.21 19.02
N PRO A 166 12.49 -17.47 19.68
CA PRO A 166 11.82 -16.29 19.13
C PRO A 166 12.76 -15.14 18.72
N GLU A 167 13.93 -15.00 19.35
CA GLU A 167 14.88 -13.91 19.06
C GLU A 167 15.59 -14.06 17.71
N GLU A 168 15.77 -15.29 17.19
CA GLU A 168 16.33 -15.49 15.85
C GLU A 168 15.31 -15.16 14.72
N ALA A 169 14.01 -15.21 15.02
CA ALA A 169 12.96 -14.85 14.06
C ALA A 169 12.92 -13.34 13.76
N GLU A 170 13.23 -12.50 14.74
CA GLU A 170 13.35 -11.03 14.57
C GLU A 170 14.52 -10.63 13.66
N LYS A 171 15.57 -11.44 13.60
CA LYS A 171 16.78 -11.17 12.80
C LYS A 171 16.51 -11.22 11.29
N TYR A 172 15.41 -11.85 10.86
CA TYR A 172 15.00 -12.02 9.47
C TYR A 172 13.61 -11.44 9.22
N ASP A 173 13.42 -10.16 9.58
CA ASP A 173 12.18 -9.36 9.42
C ASP A 173 11.73 -9.23 7.93
N LEU A 174 11.32 -10.35 7.35
CA LEU A 174 10.79 -10.55 6.02
C LEU A 174 9.33 -11.02 6.14
N VAL A 175 8.51 -10.53 5.23
CA VAL A 175 7.12 -10.95 5.10
C VAL A 175 7.08 -12.41 4.63
N LYS A 176 6.60 -13.31 5.50
CA LYS A 176 6.37 -14.73 5.20
C LYS A 176 5.05 -14.94 4.44
N THR A 177 4.96 -16.00 3.66
CA THR A 177 3.79 -16.32 2.81
C THR A 177 3.29 -17.74 3.02
N GLY A 178 1.97 -17.93 2.88
CA GLY A 178 1.30 -19.23 2.90
C GLY A 178 1.51 -20.06 1.61
N ALA A 179 2.06 -19.45 0.55
CA ALA A 179 2.25 -20.08 -0.76
C ALA A 179 3.47 -21.05 -0.84
N THR A 180 4.27 -21.15 0.23
CA THR A 180 5.57 -21.85 0.24
C THR A 180 5.47 -23.37 0.11
N GLU A 181 4.30 -23.98 0.29
CA GLU A 181 4.14 -25.44 0.16
C GLU A 181 4.04 -25.94 -1.29
N THR A 182 3.71 -25.09 -2.27
CA THR A 182 3.46 -25.53 -3.67
C THR A 182 4.37 -24.90 -4.73
N LEU A 183 4.91 -23.70 -4.50
CA LEU A 183 5.78 -22.99 -5.44
C LEU A 183 7.21 -22.87 -4.90
N LYS A 184 8.21 -23.04 -5.78
CA LYS A 184 9.61 -22.83 -5.39
C LYS A 184 9.91 -21.36 -5.14
N SER A 185 10.77 -21.08 -4.16
CA SER A 185 11.34 -19.75 -3.95
C SER A 185 12.07 -19.28 -5.21
N TRP A 186 11.99 -17.98 -5.51
CA TRP A 186 12.70 -17.43 -6.66
C TRP A 186 14.21 -17.64 -6.61
N ARG A 187 14.77 -17.77 -5.41
CA ARG A 187 16.20 -17.98 -5.18
C ARG A 187 16.70 -19.33 -5.63
N ASP A 188 15.83 -20.34 -5.57
CA ASP A 188 16.13 -21.70 -6.00
C ASP A 188 16.07 -21.81 -7.52
N VAL A 189 15.44 -20.84 -8.18
CA VAL A 189 15.22 -20.81 -9.64
C VAL A 189 16.26 -19.92 -10.32
N VAL A 190 16.50 -18.71 -9.82
CA VAL A 190 17.36 -17.69 -10.45
C VAL A 190 18.38 -17.15 -9.47
N THR A 191 19.61 -16.94 -9.93
CA THR A 191 20.71 -16.42 -9.12
C THR A 191 21.03 -14.98 -9.53
N PRO A 192 21.04 -14.01 -8.60
CA PRO A 192 21.51 -12.65 -8.88
C PRO A 192 22.98 -12.63 -9.31
N LEU A 193 23.41 -11.60 -10.04
CA LEU A 193 24.83 -11.48 -10.41
C LEU A 193 25.74 -11.36 -9.17
N PRO A 194 27.02 -11.81 -9.25
CA PRO A 194 27.96 -11.77 -8.12
C PRO A 194 28.12 -10.39 -7.46
N ASP A 195 28.07 -9.31 -8.24
CA ASP A 195 28.23 -7.94 -7.75
C ASP A 195 27.03 -7.50 -6.91
N ILE A 196 25.82 -7.96 -7.28
CA ILE A 196 24.57 -7.73 -6.54
C ILE A 196 24.54 -8.59 -5.27
N ILE A 197 24.96 -9.86 -5.36
CA ILE A 197 25.10 -10.72 -4.17
C ILE A 197 26.07 -10.08 -3.17
N GLY A 198 27.19 -9.57 -3.65
CA GLY A 198 28.23 -8.96 -2.81
C GLY A 198 27.92 -7.55 -2.31
N GLY A 199 26.80 -6.93 -2.73
CA GLY A 199 26.46 -5.55 -2.37
C GLY A 199 27.44 -4.50 -2.92
N ARG A 200 28.26 -4.88 -3.90
CA ARG A 200 29.32 -4.06 -4.50
C ARG A 200 28.90 -3.59 -5.87
N TYR A 201 27.76 -2.91 -5.96
CA TYR A 201 27.30 -2.29 -7.19
C TYR A 201 27.52 -0.77 -7.10
N LEU A 202 28.53 -0.27 -7.81
CA LEU A 202 28.86 1.15 -7.82
C LEU A 202 27.95 1.90 -8.80
N GLU A 203 27.57 3.14 -8.48
CA GLU A 203 26.72 3.95 -9.38
C GLU A 203 27.31 4.08 -10.79
N THR A 204 28.64 4.05 -10.92
CA THR A 204 29.40 4.13 -12.16
C THR A 204 29.30 2.86 -13.01
N GLU A 205 29.07 1.69 -12.42
CA GLU A 205 29.03 0.41 -13.13
C GLU A 205 27.75 0.22 -13.96
N PHE A 206 26.68 0.97 -13.70
CA PHE A 206 25.48 0.94 -14.56
C PHE A 206 25.48 2.01 -15.66
N ALA A 207 26.49 2.88 -15.69
CA ALA A 207 26.63 3.92 -16.69
C ALA A 207 27.60 3.48 -17.77
N ALA A 208 27.05 3.13 -18.94
CA ALA A 208 27.86 2.94 -20.13
C ALA A 208 28.56 4.26 -20.50
N ASP A 209 29.89 4.25 -20.69
CA ASP A 209 30.66 5.40 -21.19
C ASP A 209 31.43 4.97 -22.46
N LEU A 210 30.98 5.46 -23.61
CA LEU A 210 31.59 5.15 -24.91
C LEU A 210 33.07 5.58 -24.98
N TRP A 211 33.45 6.65 -24.29
CA TRP A 211 34.82 7.13 -24.28
C TRP A 211 35.75 6.21 -23.48
N GLN A 212 35.31 5.74 -22.31
CA GLN A 212 36.10 4.78 -21.52
C GLN A 212 36.31 3.47 -22.28
N VAL A 213 35.30 2.99 -23.00
CA VAL A 213 35.43 1.81 -23.87
C VAL A 213 36.41 2.08 -25.01
N HIS A 214 36.33 3.26 -25.64
CA HIS A 214 37.26 3.66 -26.69
C HIS A 214 38.73 3.69 -26.20
N GLN A 215 38.97 4.14 -24.97
CA GLN A 215 40.30 4.21 -24.37
C GLN A 215 40.79 2.87 -23.78
N GLY A 216 39.91 1.87 -23.67
CA GLY A 216 40.22 0.57 -23.05
C GLY A 216 40.22 0.58 -21.51
N GLU A 217 39.66 1.64 -20.91
CA GLU A 217 39.61 1.90 -19.46
C GLU A 217 38.30 1.43 -18.80
N ALA A 218 37.28 1.08 -19.59
CA ALA A 218 36.00 0.57 -19.09
C ALA A 218 36.12 -0.81 -18.43
N THR A 219 35.14 -1.15 -17.59
CA THR A 219 34.99 -2.49 -17.00
C THR A 219 34.77 -3.56 -18.08
N ASP A 220 35.14 -4.80 -17.79
CA ASP A 220 35.08 -5.91 -18.76
C ASP A 220 33.69 -6.09 -19.38
N GLU A 221 32.63 -5.88 -18.60
CA GLU A 221 31.25 -5.99 -19.09
C GLU A 221 30.85 -4.99 -20.19
N TYR A 222 31.57 -3.87 -20.32
CA TYR A 222 31.40 -2.90 -21.41
C TYR A 222 32.57 -2.89 -22.37
N ARG A 223 33.76 -3.33 -21.95
CA ARG A 223 34.99 -3.33 -22.75
C ARG A 223 35.09 -4.56 -23.64
N ASP A 224 34.77 -5.74 -23.11
CA ASP A 224 34.80 -6.99 -23.84
C ASP A 224 33.55 -7.15 -24.72
N PRO A 225 33.70 -7.35 -26.05
CA PRO A 225 32.56 -7.49 -26.94
C PRO A 225 31.66 -8.68 -26.61
N ALA A 226 32.21 -9.83 -26.21
CA ALA A 226 31.42 -11.02 -25.94
C ALA A 226 30.61 -10.87 -24.65
N GLU A 227 31.22 -10.35 -23.58
CA GLU A 227 30.51 -10.05 -22.33
C GLU A 227 29.43 -8.99 -22.54
N PHE A 228 29.72 -7.94 -23.30
CA PHE A 228 28.75 -6.88 -23.61
C PHE A 228 27.50 -7.44 -24.32
N PHE A 229 27.67 -8.25 -25.37
CA PHE A 229 26.55 -8.86 -26.10
C PHE A 229 25.81 -9.93 -25.30
N GLN A 230 26.48 -10.61 -24.36
CA GLN A 230 25.82 -11.55 -23.46
C GLN A 230 24.87 -10.84 -22.47
N ARG A 231 25.29 -9.69 -21.93
CA ARG A 231 24.52 -8.91 -20.94
C ARG A 231 23.52 -7.94 -21.58
N THR A 232 23.74 -7.55 -22.83
CA THR A 232 22.87 -6.62 -23.54
C THR A 232 21.68 -7.35 -24.16
N PHE A 233 20.47 -6.84 -23.92
CA PHE A 233 19.29 -7.30 -24.64
C PHE A 233 19.20 -6.58 -25.98
N LEU A 234 19.19 -7.34 -27.07
CA LEU A 234 19.01 -6.79 -28.42
C LEU A 234 17.53 -6.51 -28.64
N THR A 235 17.12 -5.27 -28.40
CA THR A 235 15.77 -4.78 -28.72
C THR A 235 15.52 -4.81 -30.22
N ASP A 236 14.26 -4.79 -30.63
CA ASP A 236 13.93 -4.77 -32.04
C ASP A 236 14.44 -3.51 -32.76
N SER A 237 14.54 -2.38 -32.05
CA SER A 237 15.16 -1.16 -32.58
C SER A 237 16.67 -1.31 -32.78
N ILE A 238 17.38 -1.93 -31.83
CA ILE A 238 18.81 -2.23 -31.95
C ILE A 238 19.06 -3.26 -33.06
N LYS A 239 18.26 -4.32 -33.18
CA LYS A 239 18.37 -5.30 -34.27
C LYS A 239 18.24 -4.64 -35.64
N LYS A 240 17.24 -3.79 -35.83
CA LYS A 240 17.04 -3.02 -37.08
C LYS A 240 18.22 -2.09 -37.37
N LEU A 241 18.71 -1.39 -36.34
CA LEU A 241 19.90 -0.55 -36.43
C LEU A 241 21.13 -1.36 -36.87
N MET A 242 21.35 -2.52 -36.27
CA MET A 242 22.46 -3.41 -36.61
C MET A 242 22.35 -3.91 -38.05
N VAL A 243 21.18 -4.38 -38.50
CA VAL A 243 20.97 -4.85 -39.88
C VAL A 243 21.27 -3.73 -40.89
N SER A 244 20.69 -2.54 -40.70
CA SER A 244 20.93 -1.36 -41.56
C SER A 244 22.42 -0.97 -41.55
N SER A 245 23.07 -1.02 -40.38
CA SER A 245 24.50 -0.71 -40.24
C SER A 245 25.41 -1.72 -40.95
N ILE A 246 25.09 -3.01 -40.84
CA ILE A 246 25.82 -4.10 -41.52
C ILE A 246 25.71 -3.94 -43.03
N GLN A 247 24.51 -3.68 -43.54
CA GLN A 247 24.26 -3.42 -44.95
C GLN A 247 25.05 -2.20 -45.43
N ARG A 248 24.98 -1.09 -44.69
CA ARG A 248 25.69 0.15 -45.03
C ARG A 248 27.21 -0.02 -45.12
N ILE A 249 27.81 -0.61 -44.09
CA ILE A 249 29.27 -0.83 -44.03
C ILE A 249 29.73 -1.82 -45.11
N SER A 250 28.86 -2.78 -45.47
CA SER A 250 29.11 -3.76 -46.53
C SER A 250 28.83 -3.23 -47.94
N ASN A 251 28.62 -1.91 -48.09
CA ASN A 251 28.34 -1.25 -49.38
C ASN A 251 27.03 -1.77 -50.05
N MET A 252 26.04 -2.12 -49.24
CA MET A 252 24.68 -2.45 -49.63
C MET A 252 23.71 -1.31 -49.26
N ASP A 253 22.41 -1.51 -49.51
CA ASP A 253 21.36 -0.55 -49.19
C ASP A 253 21.14 -0.50 -47.68
N GLY A 254 21.56 0.59 -47.05
CA GLY A 254 21.49 0.81 -45.60
C GLY A 254 21.65 2.29 -45.27
N ASP A 255 21.22 2.69 -44.08
CA ASP A 255 21.15 4.10 -43.72
C ASP A 255 22.54 4.71 -43.55
N PRO A 256 22.86 5.83 -44.22
CA PRO A 256 24.15 6.48 -44.09
C PRO A 256 24.32 7.27 -42.80
N VAL A 257 23.21 7.75 -42.23
CA VAL A 257 23.16 8.58 -41.04
C VAL A 257 21.99 8.13 -40.17
N VAL A 258 22.28 7.83 -38.91
CA VAL A 258 21.28 7.44 -37.91
C VAL A 258 21.32 8.44 -36.76
N LEU A 259 20.14 8.95 -36.39
CA LEU A 259 19.97 9.76 -35.20
C LEU A 259 19.33 8.94 -34.08
N LEU A 260 20.00 8.91 -32.93
CA LEU A 260 19.53 8.29 -31.70
C LEU A 260 18.85 9.37 -30.85
N GLU A 261 17.53 9.36 -30.84
CA GLU A 261 16.69 10.23 -30.01
C GLU A 261 16.11 9.44 -28.83
N SER A 262 16.46 9.84 -27.60
CA SER A 262 15.78 9.37 -26.38
C SER A 262 15.94 10.39 -25.25
N GLY A 263 15.07 10.34 -24.23
CA GLY A 263 15.33 10.98 -22.94
C GLY A 263 16.47 10.29 -22.17
N PHE A 264 16.77 10.74 -20.95
CA PHE A 264 17.77 10.11 -20.09
C PHE A 264 17.52 8.60 -19.88
N GLY A 265 18.58 7.80 -20.01
CA GLY A 265 18.54 6.35 -19.75
C GLY A 265 17.94 5.48 -20.86
N GLY A 266 17.50 6.07 -21.98
CA GLY A 266 16.85 5.35 -23.07
C GLY A 266 17.77 4.55 -24.01
N GLY A 267 18.95 4.11 -23.57
CA GLY A 267 19.78 3.15 -24.31
C GLY A 267 20.65 3.69 -25.47
N LYS A 268 20.77 5.02 -25.67
CA LYS A 268 21.63 5.60 -26.74
C LYS A 268 23.07 5.13 -26.67
N THR A 269 23.70 5.23 -25.50
CA THR A 269 25.10 4.84 -25.33
C THR A 269 25.27 3.33 -25.52
N HIS A 270 24.29 2.51 -25.12
CA HIS A 270 24.27 1.08 -25.44
C HIS A 270 24.13 0.81 -26.94
N ALA A 271 23.32 1.57 -27.68
CA ALA A 271 23.24 1.45 -29.14
C ALA A 271 24.57 1.82 -29.81
N LEU A 272 25.22 2.91 -29.37
CA LEU A 272 26.56 3.30 -29.84
C LEU A 272 27.60 2.21 -29.54
N LEU A 273 27.62 1.67 -28.32
CA LEU A 273 28.52 0.58 -27.92
C LEU A 273 28.25 -0.71 -28.69
N THR A 274 26.99 -1.02 -28.98
CA THR A 274 26.61 -2.18 -29.79
C THR A 274 27.26 -2.10 -31.17
N LEU A 275 27.18 -0.93 -31.83
CA LEU A 275 27.84 -0.73 -33.12
C LEU A 275 29.37 -0.67 -32.99
N TYR A 276 29.90 -0.04 -31.93
CA TYR A 276 31.33 -0.02 -31.67
C TYR A 276 31.92 -1.44 -31.58
N HIS A 277 31.25 -2.33 -30.85
CA HIS A 277 31.67 -3.72 -30.65
C HIS A 277 31.38 -4.62 -31.84
N LEU A 278 30.25 -4.44 -32.52
CA LEU A 278 29.92 -5.16 -33.76
C LEU A 278 31.03 -5.00 -34.80
N PHE A 279 31.63 -3.81 -34.90
CA PHE A 279 32.71 -3.51 -35.84
C PHE A 279 34.10 -3.46 -35.17
N SER A 280 34.28 -4.17 -34.05
CA SER A 280 35.57 -4.25 -33.34
C SER A 280 36.59 -5.17 -34.02
N GLY A 281 36.13 -6.08 -34.88
CA GLY A 281 36.94 -7.12 -35.51
C GLY A 281 36.86 -8.49 -34.82
N VAL A 282 36.10 -8.61 -33.73
CA VAL A 282 35.75 -9.90 -33.10
C VAL A 282 34.87 -10.72 -34.05
N ASN A 283 35.02 -12.04 -34.01
CA ASN A 283 34.23 -12.94 -34.85
C ASN A 283 32.74 -12.88 -34.46
N ALA A 284 31.86 -12.80 -35.46
CA ALA A 284 30.42 -12.73 -35.24
C ALA A 284 29.85 -13.91 -34.44
N SER A 285 30.47 -15.09 -34.53
CA SER A 285 30.08 -16.29 -33.77
C SER A 285 30.34 -16.18 -32.27
N GLU A 286 31.24 -15.29 -31.85
CA GLU A 286 31.51 -15.00 -30.43
C GLU A 286 30.52 -13.97 -29.86
N LEU A 287 29.80 -13.27 -30.73
CA LEU A 287 28.83 -12.24 -30.35
C LEU A 287 27.41 -12.82 -30.34
N SER A 288 26.88 -13.04 -29.14
CA SER A 288 25.54 -13.62 -28.94
C SER A 288 24.46 -12.83 -29.70
N GLY A 289 23.72 -13.53 -30.59
CA GLY A 289 22.61 -12.97 -31.35
C GLY A 289 22.98 -12.22 -32.63
N VAL A 290 24.27 -12.17 -33.01
CA VAL A 290 24.72 -11.46 -34.23
C VAL A 290 24.56 -12.30 -35.51
N GLU A 291 24.81 -13.62 -35.46
CA GLU A 291 24.69 -14.48 -36.65
C GLU A 291 23.31 -14.45 -37.34
N PRO A 292 22.17 -14.47 -36.62
CA PRO A 292 20.86 -14.33 -37.25
C PRO A 292 20.69 -12.99 -37.96
N LEU A 293 21.25 -11.92 -37.42
CA LEU A 293 21.19 -10.57 -38.00
C LEU A 293 22.06 -10.45 -39.25
N MET A 294 23.21 -11.10 -39.28
CA MET A 294 24.05 -11.21 -40.48
C MET A 294 23.34 -11.95 -41.61
N LYS A 295 22.66 -13.05 -41.29
CA LYS A 295 21.83 -13.79 -42.27
C LYS A 295 20.69 -12.92 -42.80
N GLN A 296 20.03 -12.15 -41.91
CA GLN A 296 18.98 -11.21 -42.31
C GLN A 296 19.51 -10.08 -43.21
N ALA A 297 20.75 -9.63 -42.98
CA ALA A 297 21.42 -8.61 -43.78
C ALA A 297 22.01 -9.14 -45.11
N ASP A 298 21.97 -10.46 -45.35
CA ASP A 298 22.64 -11.15 -46.47
C ASP A 298 24.16 -10.88 -46.55
N VAL A 299 24.82 -10.85 -45.39
CA VAL A 299 26.27 -10.63 -45.27
C VAL A 299 26.92 -11.77 -44.50
N TYR A 300 28.03 -12.31 -45.03
CA TYR A 300 28.71 -13.49 -44.48
C TYR A 300 30.04 -13.16 -43.76
N SER A 301 30.55 -11.93 -43.92
CA SER A 301 31.79 -11.48 -43.27
C SER A 301 31.82 -9.95 -43.16
N PHE A 302 32.37 -9.42 -42.07
CA PHE A 302 32.57 -7.98 -41.92
C PHE A 302 33.86 -7.50 -42.58
N PRO A 303 33.86 -6.35 -43.28
CA PRO A 303 35.10 -5.71 -43.67
C PRO A 303 35.82 -5.12 -42.44
N ILE A 304 37.11 -4.84 -42.55
CA ILE A 304 37.84 -4.13 -41.49
C ILE A 304 37.33 -2.68 -41.45
N VAL A 305 36.65 -2.31 -40.38
CA VAL A 305 36.04 -0.99 -40.21
C VAL A 305 36.93 -0.08 -39.36
N LYS A 306 37.13 1.15 -39.80
CA LYS A 306 37.74 2.21 -38.99
C LYS A 306 36.67 2.91 -38.16
N ARG A 307 36.89 3.00 -36.84
CA ARG A 307 35.94 3.57 -35.89
C ARG A 307 36.47 4.93 -35.42
N ALA A 308 35.65 5.97 -35.50
CA ALA A 308 35.90 7.27 -34.90
C ALA A 308 34.83 7.54 -33.83
N VAL A 309 35.25 7.92 -32.63
CA VAL A 309 34.43 8.18 -31.46
C VAL A 309 34.63 9.63 -31.04
N LEU A 310 33.56 10.41 -31.09
CA LEU A 310 33.54 11.83 -30.75
C LEU A 310 32.56 12.03 -29.58
N VAL A 311 33.08 12.29 -28.37
CA VAL A 311 32.24 12.46 -27.18
C VAL A 311 32.36 13.90 -26.67
N GLY A 312 31.26 14.65 -26.75
CA GLY A 312 31.28 16.11 -26.60
C GLY A 312 31.61 16.64 -25.20
N ASN A 313 31.43 15.82 -24.15
CA ASN A 313 31.82 16.17 -22.79
C ASN A 313 33.27 15.75 -22.44
N LYS A 314 33.94 14.96 -23.28
CA LYS A 314 35.34 14.52 -23.09
C LYS A 314 36.33 15.31 -23.95
N ILE A 315 35.90 15.75 -25.12
CA ILE A 315 36.72 16.56 -26.03
C ILE A 315 36.57 18.04 -25.64
N SER A 316 37.67 18.71 -25.31
CA SER A 316 37.66 20.11 -24.91
C SER A 316 37.62 21.04 -26.14
N PRO A 317 36.70 22.03 -26.19
CA PRO A 317 36.73 23.06 -27.22
C PRO A 317 37.77 24.15 -26.98
N SER A 318 38.27 24.29 -25.74
CA SER A 318 39.20 25.35 -25.33
C SER A 318 40.66 24.91 -25.36
N THR A 319 40.94 23.64 -25.05
CA THR A 319 42.30 23.13 -24.88
C THR A 319 42.64 22.14 -26.01
N PRO A 320 43.61 22.45 -26.88
CA PRO A 320 44.05 21.52 -27.92
C PRO A 320 44.66 20.25 -27.31
N ASP A 321 44.34 19.09 -27.89
CA ASP A 321 44.89 17.80 -27.49
C ASP A 321 46.19 17.50 -28.24
N VAL A 322 47.24 17.13 -27.50
CA VAL A 322 48.54 16.78 -28.05
C VAL A 322 48.70 15.26 -28.04
N LYS A 323 48.56 14.65 -29.21
CA LYS A 323 48.65 13.20 -29.37
C LYS A 323 50.10 12.71 -29.17
N PRO A 324 50.31 11.42 -28.81
CA PRO A 324 51.66 10.85 -28.58
C PRO A 324 52.65 11.00 -29.75
N ASN A 325 52.14 11.19 -30.97
CA ASN A 325 52.94 11.40 -32.17
C ASN A 325 53.27 12.89 -32.47
N GLY A 326 53.02 13.78 -31.51
CA GLY A 326 53.35 15.22 -31.57
C GLY A 326 52.36 16.06 -32.38
N LEU A 327 51.23 15.51 -32.81
CA LEU A 327 50.18 16.29 -33.48
C LEU A 327 49.30 17.01 -32.45
N THR A 328 49.02 18.29 -32.71
CA THR A 328 48.08 19.08 -31.93
C THR A 328 46.74 19.14 -32.66
N ILE A 329 45.70 18.60 -32.04
CA ILE A 329 44.32 18.56 -32.55
C ILE A 329 43.49 19.58 -31.78
N ARG A 330 42.67 20.37 -32.48
CA ARG A 330 41.88 21.47 -31.89
C ARG A 330 40.37 21.27 -31.98
N THR A 331 39.92 20.40 -32.88
CA THR A 331 38.52 20.37 -33.33
C THR A 331 37.97 18.94 -33.43
N LEU A 332 36.64 18.78 -33.37
CA LEU A 332 35.97 17.48 -33.54
C LEU A 332 36.30 16.81 -34.90
N TRP A 333 36.33 17.58 -35.99
CA TRP A 333 36.72 17.03 -37.30
C TRP A 333 38.21 16.66 -37.34
N GLY A 334 39.07 17.43 -36.66
CA GLY A 334 40.47 17.10 -36.40
C GLY A 334 40.64 15.72 -35.77
N GLU A 335 39.92 15.51 -34.66
CA GLU A 335 39.91 14.26 -33.90
C GLU A 335 39.38 13.10 -34.76
N MET A 336 38.28 13.30 -35.48
CA MET A 336 37.70 12.32 -36.38
C MET A 336 38.72 11.82 -37.42
N ALA A 337 39.40 12.73 -38.13
CA ALA A 337 40.36 12.28 -39.15
C ALA A 337 41.57 11.58 -38.52
N TYR A 338 42.04 12.05 -37.37
CA TYR A 338 43.12 11.37 -36.66
C TYR A 338 42.75 9.93 -36.27
N GLN A 339 41.54 9.69 -35.76
CA GLN A 339 41.11 8.33 -35.41
C GLN A 339 40.92 7.43 -36.65
N LEU A 340 40.44 7.97 -37.78
CA LEU A 340 40.23 7.19 -39.00
C LEU A 340 41.53 6.75 -39.70
N GLY A 341 42.55 7.61 -39.75
CA GLY A 341 43.77 7.35 -40.54
C GLY A 341 45.06 7.95 -39.99
N GLY A 342 45.07 8.33 -38.71
CA GLY A 342 46.22 8.90 -38.02
C GLY A 342 46.74 10.18 -38.68
N LYS A 343 48.06 10.32 -38.72
CA LYS A 343 48.74 11.49 -39.30
C LYS A 343 48.38 11.75 -40.77
N LYS A 344 48.20 10.69 -41.57
CA LYS A 344 47.91 10.81 -43.01
C LYS A 344 46.53 11.41 -43.28
N ALA A 345 45.54 11.02 -42.48
CA ALA A 345 44.19 11.54 -42.56
C ALA A 345 44.09 12.96 -41.98
N PHE A 346 44.73 13.21 -40.83
CA PHE A 346 44.79 14.53 -40.22
C PHE A 346 45.39 15.60 -41.15
N GLU A 347 46.46 15.29 -41.88
CA GLU A 347 47.10 16.26 -42.78
C GLU A 347 46.15 16.80 -43.86
N LYS A 348 45.14 16.01 -44.30
CA LYS A 348 44.14 16.46 -45.28
C LYS A 348 43.23 17.57 -44.74
N ILE A 349 43.06 17.65 -43.43
CA ILE A 349 42.16 18.59 -42.75
C ILE A 349 42.87 19.55 -41.79
N ARG A 350 44.21 19.48 -41.69
CA ARG A 350 45.03 20.26 -40.76
C ARG A 350 44.78 21.77 -40.83
N ASP A 351 44.61 22.31 -42.03
CA ASP A 351 44.32 23.75 -42.20
C ASP A 351 42.97 24.15 -41.63
N HIS A 352 41.98 23.26 -41.71
CA HIS A 352 40.63 23.46 -41.16
C HIS A 352 40.62 23.34 -39.64
N ASP A 353 41.34 22.35 -39.10
CA ASP A 353 41.58 22.21 -37.65
C ASP A 353 42.29 23.44 -37.06
N LYS A 354 43.37 23.91 -37.71
CA LYS A 354 44.11 25.10 -37.25
C LYS A 354 43.27 26.39 -37.27
N LYS A 355 42.33 26.51 -38.22
CA LYS A 355 41.49 27.71 -38.40
C LYS A 355 40.18 27.67 -37.61
N GLY A 356 39.83 26.54 -37.00
CA GLY A 356 38.53 26.36 -36.34
C GLY A 356 37.34 26.52 -37.30
N THR A 357 37.50 26.14 -38.58
CA THR A 357 36.46 26.26 -39.61
C THR A 357 36.12 24.90 -40.20
N SER A 358 34.82 24.64 -40.40
CA SER A 358 34.33 23.35 -40.91
C SER A 358 34.93 22.98 -42.27
N PRO A 359 35.41 21.73 -42.46
CA PRO A 359 35.76 21.22 -43.77
C PRO A 359 34.51 21.03 -44.64
N GLY A 360 34.60 21.39 -45.92
CA GLY A 360 33.51 21.17 -46.88
C GLY A 360 33.22 19.70 -47.18
N ASP A 361 32.02 19.42 -47.67
CA ASP A 361 31.50 18.08 -48.00
C ASP A 361 32.48 17.24 -48.84
N LYS A 362 33.10 17.82 -49.87
CA LYS A 362 34.02 17.14 -50.79
C LYS A 362 35.24 16.61 -50.08
N LYS A 363 35.82 17.41 -49.16
CA LYS A 363 36.99 16.98 -48.39
C LYS A 363 36.65 15.84 -47.44
N LEU A 364 35.48 15.89 -46.79
CA LEU A 364 35.02 14.81 -45.91
C LEU A 364 34.72 13.53 -46.70
N ARG A 365 34.10 13.63 -47.86
CA ARG A 365 33.87 12.49 -48.76
C ARG A 365 35.17 11.86 -49.26
N ASP A 366 36.16 12.68 -49.63
CA ASP A 366 37.49 12.20 -50.03
C ASP A 366 38.20 11.51 -48.85
N LEU A 367 38.01 12.00 -47.62
CA LEU A 367 38.51 11.39 -46.39
C LEU A 367 37.89 10.01 -46.18
N PHE A 368 36.55 9.90 -46.18
CA PHE A 368 35.84 8.64 -45.97
C PHE A 368 36.15 7.61 -47.06
N SER A 369 36.27 8.05 -48.31
CA SER A 369 36.62 7.15 -49.42
C SER A 369 38.07 6.64 -49.35
N SER A 370 38.99 7.44 -48.78
CA SER A 370 40.41 7.08 -48.67
C SER A 370 40.73 6.17 -47.47
N PHE A 371 39.92 6.26 -46.41
CA PHE A 371 40.19 5.59 -45.13
C PHE A 371 39.02 4.70 -44.65
N GLY A 372 37.97 4.53 -45.47
CA GLY A 372 36.83 3.67 -45.19
C GLY A 372 37.04 2.20 -45.63
N PRO A 373 36.15 1.27 -45.25
CA PRO A 373 34.88 1.48 -44.54
C PRO A 373 35.04 2.09 -43.14
N CYS A 374 34.15 3.01 -42.77
CA CYS A 374 34.26 3.70 -41.48
C CYS A 374 32.92 3.89 -40.76
N LEU A 375 33.00 3.81 -39.44
CA LEU A 375 31.93 4.11 -38.49
C LEU A 375 32.32 5.36 -37.69
N ILE A 376 31.46 6.36 -37.67
CA ILE A 376 31.65 7.58 -36.90
C ILE A 376 30.53 7.65 -35.86
N LEU A 377 30.89 7.57 -34.59
CA LEU A 377 30.00 7.65 -33.45
C LEU A 377 30.17 9.01 -32.79
N VAL A 378 29.08 9.76 -32.69
CA VAL A 378 29.05 11.07 -32.02
C VAL A 378 28.10 10.99 -30.83
N ASP A 379 28.64 11.15 -29.63
CA ASP A 379 27.89 11.16 -28.38
C ASP A 379 27.95 12.55 -27.73
N GLU A 380 26.86 12.98 -27.11
CA GLU A 380 26.79 14.24 -26.37
C GLU A 380 27.24 15.49 -27.17
N TRP A 381 26.89 15.57 -28.46
CA TRP A 381 27.34 16.69 -29.33
C TRP A 381 26.86 18.04 -28.79
N VAL A 382 25.64 18.13 -28.26
CA VAL A 382 25.10 19.36 -27.66
C VAL A 382 25.99 19.85 -26.51
N ALA A 383 26.55 18.94 -25.71
CA ALA A 383 27.45 19.30 -24.61
C ALA A 383 28.73 20.00 -25.09
N TYR A 384 29.25 19.62 -26.26
CA TYR A 384 30.37 20.31 -26.91
C TYR A 384 29.92 21.65 -27.50
N ALA A 385 28.82 21.64 -28.27
CA ALA A 385 28.34 22.80 -29.01
C ALA A 385 27.93 23.96 -28.10
N ARG A 386 27.27 23.69 -26.96
CA ARG A 386 26.83 24.72 -26.01
C ARG A 386 27.97 25.49 -25.32
N GLN A 387 29.19 24.94 -25.36
CA GLN A 387 30.39 25.61 -24.82
C GLN A 387 30.99 26.62 -25.82
N LEU A 388 30.57 26.57 -27.09
CA LEU A 388 31.04 27.49 -28.13
C LEU A 388 30.16 28.72 -28.19
N ASN A 389 30.77 29.87 -28.38
CA ASN A 389 30.08 31.14 -28.57
C ASN A 389 30.28 31.63 -30.03
N ASP A 390 29.66 32.76 -30.38
CA ASP A 390 29.77 33.35 -31.72
C ASP A 390 31.10 34.06 -31.97
N GLN A 391 31.90 34.29 -30.92
CA GLN A 391 33.23 34.86 -31.02
C GLN A 391 34.24 33.76 -31.39
N LYS A 392 35.25 34.13 -32.18
CA LYS A 392 36.27 33.19 -32.64
C LYS A 392 37.47 33.12 -31.69
N ASP A 393 37.17 32.99 -30.40
CA ASP A 393 38.12 33.00 -29.29
C ASP A 393 38.61 31.59 -28.88
N LEU A 394 37.81 30.55 -29.15
CA LEU A 394 38.14 29.17 -28.84
C LEU A 394 38.79 28.41 -30.02
N PRO A 395 39.80 27.55 -29.77
CA PRO A 395 40.41 26.68 -30.79
C PRO A 395 39.42 25.76 -31.50
N GLY A 396 38.34 25.34 -30.82
CA GLY A 396 37.28 24.47 -31.34
C GLY A 396 36.36 25.10 -32.40
N GLY A 397 36.51 26.39 -32.71
CA GLY A 397 35.66 27.13 -33.65
C GLY A 397 34.44 27.76 -32.98
N THR A 398 33.47 28.19 -33.80
CA THR A 398 32.20 28.79 -33.35
C THR A 398 31.05 27.78 -33.39
N LEU A 399 29.92 28.10 -32.76
CA LEU A 399 28.70 27.30 -32.86
C LEU A 399 28.25 27.13 -34.33
N GLU A 400 28.27 28.22 -35.11
CA GLU A 400 27.94 28.19 -36.54
C GLU A 400 28.86 27.24 -37.35
N ALA A 401 30.16 27.20 -37.00
CA ALA A 401 31.09 26.27 -37.62
C ALA A 401 30.74 24.80 -37.30
N GLN A 402 30.23 24.50 -36.11
CA GLN A 402 29.75 23.16 -35.75
C GLN A 402 28.47 22.79 -36.49
N VAL A 403 27.51 23.70 -36.61
CA VAL A 403 26.28 23.49 -37.39
C VAL A 403 26.62 23.21 -38.86
N THR A 404 27.54 24.01 -39.42
CA THR A 404 28.06 23.79 -40.78
C THR A 404 28.78 22.45 -40.91
N PHE A 405 29.54 22.03 -39.89
CA PHE A 405 30.18 20.72 -39.86
C PHE A 405 29.16 19.58 -39.80
N ALA A 406 28.10 19.68 -39.01
CA ALA A 406 27.03 18.69 -38.98
C ALA A 406 26.39 18.48 -40.36
N ASN A 407 26.03 19.57 -41.05
CA ASN A 407 25.49 19.49 -42.40
C ASN A 407 26.49 18.86 -43.40
N ASN A 408 27.75 19.31 -43.39
CA ASN A 408 28.79 18.76 -44.26
C ASN A 408 29.09 17.29 -43.98
N LEU A 409 29.07 16.87 -42.71
CA LEU A 409 29.28 15.50 -42.26
C LEU A 409 28.17 14.58 -42.77
N VAL A 410 26.91 14.97 -42.57
CA VAL A 410 25.72 14.23 -43.03
C VAL A 410 25.72 14.11 -44.55
N SER A 411 25.97 15.21 -45.27
CA SER A 411 26.03 15.22 -46.73
C SER A 411 27.16 14.34 -47.27
N ALA A 412 28.35 14.40 -46.67
CA ALA A 412 29.48 13.56 -47.05
C ALA A 412 29.23 12.08 -46.76
N ALA A 413 28.60 11.75 -45.63
CA ALA A 413 28.24 10.38 -45.28
C ALA A 413 27.26 9.80 -46.31
N LYS A 414 26.19 10.53 -46.67
CA LYS A 414 25.21 10.12 -47.70
C LYS A 414 25.84 9.81 -49.04
N GLN A 415 26.76 10.66 -49.48
CA GLN A 415 27.41 10.53 -50.79
C GLN A 415 28.55 9.51 -50.80
N SER A 416 29.06 9.12 -49.64
CA SER A 416 30.00 8.00 -49.53
C SER A 416 29.26 6.66 -49.67
N LYS A 417 30.00 5.59 -49.95
CA LYS A 417 29.43 4.26 -50.16
C LYS A 417 29.42 3.36 -48.92
N ASN A 418 30.39 3.55 -48.03
CA ASN A 418 30.69 2.67 -46.91
C ASN A 418 31.06 3.46 -45.63
N CYS A 419 30.43 4.62 -45.43
CA CYS A 419 30.50 5.39 -44.18
C CYS A 419 29.14 5.37 -43.49
N LEU A 420 29.15 5.09 -42.19
CA LEU A 420 28.01 5.20 -41.30
C LEU A 420 28.30 6.24 -40.23
N VAL A 421 27.42 7.22 -40.08
CA VAL A 421 27.47 8.23 -39.02
C VAL A 421 26.30 7.99 -38.07
N VAL A 422 26.58 7.83 -36.78
CA VAL A 422 25.55 7.67 -35.74
C VAL A 422 25.72 8.77 -34.71
N ILE A 423 24.66 9.54 -34.50
CA ILE A 423 24.68 10.73 -33.63
C ILE A 423 23.66 10.53 -32.52
N SER A 424 24.04 10.83 -31.27
CA SER A 424 23.11 10.92 -30.15
C SER A 424 22.73 12.38 -29.88
N LEU A 425 21.43 12.67 -29.75
CA LEU A 425 20.92 13.96 -29.32
C LEU A 425 19.86 13.79 -28.22
N PRO A 426 19.73 14.72 -27.26
CA PRO A 426 18.62 14.74 -26.30
C PRO A 426 17.29 15.07 -26.99
N VAL A 427 16.18 14.52 -26.46
CA VAL A 427 14.82 14.83 -26.92
C VAL A 427 14.29 15.97 -26.08
N ALA A 428 13.99 17.11 -26.70
CA ALA A 428 13.22 18.17 -26.06
C ALA A 428 11.72 17.87 -26.21
N THR A 429 11.00 17.69 -25.10
CA THR A 429 9.53 17.56 -25.11
C THR A 429 8.87 18.92 -25.03
N VAL A 430 8.61 19.55 -26.17
CA VAL A 430 7.78 20.76 -26.21
C VAL A 430 6.30 20.36 -26.08
N VAL A 431 5.82 20.16 -24.85
CA VAL A 431 4.39 19.97 -24.57
C VAL A 431 3.90 21.17 -23.74
N GLY A 432 3.16 22.08 -24.38
CA GLY A 432 2.48 23.21 -23.72
C GLY A 432 3.35 24.45 -23.47
N SER A 433 2.72 25.62 -23.40
CA SER A 433 3.32 26.96 -23.31
C SER A 433 3.99 27.29 -21.96
N SER A 434 4.79 26.38 -21.45
CA SER A 434 5.83 26.61 -20.45
C SER A 434 6.87 25.53 -20.68
N ALA A 435 8.08 25.93 -21.10
CA ALA A 435 9.23 25.02 -21.11
C ALA A 435 9.28 24.33 -19.74
N SER A 436 9.21 23.00 -19.73
CA SER A 436 9.30 22.27 -18.48
C SER A 436 10.69 22.55 -17.88
N LYS A 437 10.79 22.85 -16.58
CA LYS A 437 12.10 23.07 -15.91
C LYS A 437 13.05 21.87 -16.09
N THR A 438 12.51 20.69 -16.43
CA THR A 438 13.22 19.47 -16.80
C THR A 438 14.03 19.60 -18.10
N ASP A 439 13.46 20.15 -19.17
CA ASP A 439 14.16 20.33 -20.45
C ASP A 439 15.37 21.30 -20.29
N ASP A 440 15.23 22.34 -19.46
CA ASP A 440 16.29 23.32 -19.19
C ASP A 440 17.52 22.71 -18.50
N VAL A 441 17.34 21.72 -17.61
CA VAL A 441 18.47 21.06 -16.92
C VAL A 441 19.19 20.09 -17.85
N GLU A 442 18.46 19.35 -18.67
CA GLU A 442 19.01 18.33 -19.57
C GLU A 442 19.87 18.94 -20.68
N VAL A 443 19.41 20.03 -21.30
CA VAL A 443 20.12 20.64 -22.42
C VAL A 443 21.18 21.65 -21.94
N GLY A 444 21.06 22.15 -20.71
CA GLY A 444 22.01 23.08 -20.08
C GLY A 444 21.64 24.55 -20.27
N GLY A 445 20.36 24.87 -20.13
CA GLY A 445 19.80 26.21 -20.29
C GLY A 445 19.67 26.66 -21.75
N ILE A 446 19.52 27.97 -21.93
CA ILE A 446 19.14 28.61 -23.20
C ILE A 446 20.14 28.28 -24.33
N HIS A 447 21.44 28.40 -24.09
CA HIS A 447 22.47 28.09 -25.12
C HIS A 447 22.49 26.61 -25.52
N GLY A 448 22.16 25.71 -24.59
CA GLY A 448 22.00 24.31 -24.89
C GLY A 448 20.81 24.09 -25.84
N MET A 449 19.68 24.71 -25.52
CA MET A 449 18.45 24.61 -26.31
C MET A 449 18.63 25.15 -27.73
N GLU A 450 19.34 26.26 -27.88
CA GLU A 450 19.72 26.83 -29.16
C GLU A 450 20.62 25.86 -29.96
N ALA A 451 21.68 25.33 -29.35
CA ALA A 451 22.57 24.37 -29.98
C ALA A 451 21.85 23.08 -30.42
N LEU A 452 20.96 22.54 -29.57
CA LEU A 452 20.12 21.38 -29.89
C LEU A 452 19.21 21.68 -31.09
N THR A 453 18.54 22.83 -31.09
CA THR A 453 17.62 23.23 -32.15
C THR A 453 18.35 23.33 -33.50
N TYR A 454 19.52 23.97 -33.53
CA TYR A 454 20.30 24.10 -34.76
C TYR A 454 20.84 22.75 -35.27
N LEU A 455 21.40 21.92 -34.39
CA LEU A 455 21.90 20.61 -34.78
C LEU A 455 20.77 19.70 -35.28
N ARG A 456 19.63 19.68 -34.58
CA ARG A 456 18.46 18.87 -34.97
C ARG A 456 17.90 19.29 -36.31
N ASN A 457 17.81 20.60 -36.59
CA ASN A 457 17.29 21.09 -37.87
C ASN A 457 18.17 20.70 -39.08
N GLU A 458 19.48 20.62 -38.89
CA GLU A 458 20.41 20.24 -39.97
C GLU A 458 20.54 18.73 -40.15
N ILE A 459 20.50 17.95 -39.06
CA ILE A 459 20.62 16.48 -39.09
C ILE A 459 19.26 15.83 -39.46
N GLY A 460 18.16 16.36 -38.93
CA GLY A 460 16.79 15.82 -39.05
C GLY A 460 16.20 15.78 -40.47
N LYS A 461 16.73 16.58 -41.39
CA LYS A 461 16.30 16.60 -42.81
C LYS A 461 16.71 15.35 -43.58
N ALA A 462 17.50 14.47 -42.96
CA ALA A 462 18.37 13.56 -43.69
C ALA A 462 18.46 12.12 -43.15
N GLU A 463 17.72 11.77 -42.11
CA GLU A 463 17.97 10.60 -41.26
C GLU A 463 16.88 9.53 -41.25
N SER A 464 17.24 8.32 -40.79
CA SER A 464 16.30 7.35 -40.24
C SER A 464 16.25 7.50 -38.71
N SER A 465 15.04 7.56 -38.14
CA SER A 465 14.87 7.76 -36.69
C SER A 465 14.91 6.42 -35.94
N TRP A 466 15.83 6.33 -34.98
CA TRP A 466 15.87 5.22 -34.03
C TRP A 466 14.84 5.45 -32.91
N LYS A 467 14.15 4.39 -32.49
CA LYS A 467 13.16 4.43 -31.40
C LYS A 467 13.71 3.81 -30.11
N PRO A 468 13.41 4.39 -28.94
CA PRO A 468 13.68 3.79 -27.64
C PRO A 468 13.06 2.39 -27.49
N ALA A 469 13.56 1.63 -26.51
CA ALA A 469 13.00 0.34 -26.13
C ALA A 469 11.53 0.47 -25.69
N THR A 470 10.74 -0.59 -25.90
CA THR A 470 9.36 -0.62 -25.38
C THR A 470 9.35 -0.98 -23.89
N PRO A 471 8.28 -0.65 -23.13
CA PRO A 471 8.17 -1.05 -21.73
C PRO A 471 8.38 -2.55 -21.51
N GLU A 472 7.91 -3.41 -22.43
CA GLU A 472 8.12 -4.86 -22.33
C GLU A 472 9.59 -5.26 -22.49
N GLU A 473 10.33 -4.56 -23.35
CA GLU A 473 11.76 -4.77 -23.54
C GLU A 473 12.56 -4.29 -22.32
N ASP A 474 12.14 -3.19 -21.69
CA ASP A 474 12.76 -2.64 -20.48
C ASP A 474 12.75 -3.64 -19.31
N LEU A 475 11.67 -4.41 -19.14
CA LEU A 475 11.58 -5.50 -18.14
C LEU A 475 12.72 -6.51 -18.33
N VAL A 476 12.95 -6.93 -19.58
CA VAL A 476 13.94 -7.94 -19.93
C VAL A 476 15.35 -7.39 -19.82
N ILE A 477 15.55 -6.13 -20.19
CA ILE A 477 16.82 -5.41 -20.03
C ILE A 477 17.22 -5.39 -18.55
N VAL A 478 16.31 -4.97 -17.67
CA VAL A 478 16.58 -4.90 -16.23
C VAL A 478 16.86 -6.29 -15.67
N ARG A 479 16.03 -7.28 -16.01
CA ARG A 479 16.21 -8.66 -15.55
C ARG A 479 17.58 -9.24 -15.95
N ARG A 480 18.04 -9.02 -17.19
CA ARG A 480 19.37 -9.48 -17.64
C ARG A 480 20.54 -8.78 -16.94
N ARG A 481 20.33 -7.53 -16.51
CA ARG A 481 21.34 -6.74 -15.78
C ARG A 481 21.39 -7.07 -14.30
N LEU A 482 20.38 -7.77 -13.76
CA LEU A 482 20.30 -8.11 -12.34
C LEU A 482 20.58 -9.59 -12.03
N PHE A 483 20.35 -10.48 -13.00
CA PHE A 483 20.40 -11.92 -12.78
C PHE A 483 21.28 -12.65 -13.80
N GLU A 484 21.85 -13.77 -13.38
CA GLU A 484 22.55 -14.71 -14.27
C GLU A 484 21.57 -15.37 -15.26
N PRO A 485 22.07 -15.83 -16.43
CA PRO A 485 21.28 -16.63 -17.36
C PRO A 485 20.70 -17.88 -16.67
N VAL A 486 19.40 -18.10 -16.84
CA VAL A 486 18.71 -19.24 -16.22
C VAL A 486 18.95 -20.51 -17.02
N ALA A 487 19.33 -21.59 -16.32
CA ALA A 487 19.51 -22.90 -16.93
C ALA A 487 18.18 -23.43 -17.52
N PRO A 488 18.19 -24.09 -18.70
CA PRO A 488 16.97 -24.58 -19.36
C PRO A 488 16.07 -25.45 -18.47
N GLU A 489 16.65 -26.23 -17.56
CA GLU A 489 15.93 -27.12 -16.64
C GLU A 489 15.08 -26.37 -15.60
N ARG A 490 15.45 -25.11 -15.29
CA ARG A 490 14.76 -24.27 -14.30
C ARG A 490 13.63 -23.45 -14.91
N ASP A 491 13.57 -23.34 -16.23
CA ASP A 491 12.53 -22.60 -16.98
C ASP A 491 11.11 -23.11 -16.69
N LYS A 492 10.95 -24.41 -16.40
CA LYS A 492 9.67 -25.00 -16.01
C LYS A 492 9.10 -24.38 -14.73
N PHE A 493 9.95 -24.03 -13.75
CA PHE A 493 9.50 -23.44 -12.49
C PHE A 493 9.00 -22.01 -12.69
N ILE A 494 9.67 -21.24 -13.57
CA ILE A 494 9.21 -19.91 -13.98
C ILE A 494 7.80 -19.99 -14.59
N LYS A 495 7.60 -20.93 -15.51
CA LYS A 495 6.30 -21.16 -16.16
C LYS A 495 5.21 -21.58 -15.17
N MET A 496 5.54 -22.44 -14.21
CA MET A 496 4.62 -22.87 -13.15
C MET A 496 4.19 -21.69 -12.26
N THR A 497 5.15 -20.88 -11.79
CA THR A 497 4.84 -19.70 -10.96
C THR A 497 3.95 -18.71 -11.72
N ALA A 498 4.32 -18.35 -12.95
CA ALA A 498 3.49 -17.45 -13.77
C ALA A 498 2.08 -18.00 -14.01
N MET A 499 1.95 -19.32 -14.19
CA MET A 499 0.65 -19.97 -14.35
C MET A 499 -0.20 -19.91 -13.08
N ALA A 500 0.38 -20.15 -11.91
CA ALA A 500 -0.33 -20.10 -10.63
C ALA A 500 -0.90 -18.70 -10.33
N PHE A 501 -0.13 -17.63 -10.59
CA PHE A 501 -0.62 -16.26 -10.46
C PHE A 501 -1.69 -15.92 -11.49
N THR A 502 -1.51 -16.34 -12.75
CA THR A 502 -2.54 -16.12 -13.78
C THR A 502 -3.86 -16.82 -13.41
N GLU A 503 -3.78 -18.03 -12.86
CA GLU A 503 -4.96 -18.78 -12.39
C GLU A 503 -5.66 -18.06 -11.22
N LEU A 504 -4.90 -17.54 -10.25
CA LEU A 504 -5.44 -16.70 -9.17
C LEU A 504 -6.24 -15.52 -9.74
N TYR A 505 -5.66 -14.77 -10.67
CA TYR A 505 -6.30 -13.60 -11.28
C TYR A 505 -7.58 -13.97 -12.06
N ILE A 506 -7.59 -15.13 -12.72
CA ILE A 506 -8.75 -15.64 -13.46
C ILE A 506 -9.85 -16.19 -12.53
N GLN A 507 -9.49 -16.79 -11.40
CA GLN A 507 -10.45 -17.33 -10.44
C GLN A 507 -11.13 -16.22 -9.61
N LYS A 508 -10.42 -15.12 -9.35
CA LYS A 508 -10.87 -14.00 -8.51
C LYS A 508 -11.06 -12.71 -9.31
N ARG A 509 -11.71 -12.78 -10.49
CA ARG A 509 -11.74 -11.70 -11.50
C ARG A 509 -12.24 -10.33 -11.02
N LEU A 510 -13.08 -10.29 -9.99
CA LEU A 510 -13.63 -9.04 -9.44
C LEU A 510 -12.63 -8.30 -8.53
N GLU A 511 -11.61 -9.01 -8.02
CA GLU A 511 -10.64 -8.49 -7.05
C GLU A 511 -9.31 -8.07 -7.72
N PHE A 512 -9.19 -8.23 -9.05
CA PHE A 512 -7.95 -7.93 -9.79
C PHE A 512 -8.23 -7.19 -11.11
N PRO A 513 -7.29 -6.36 -11.61
CA PRO A 513 -7.43 -5.65 -12.87
C PRO A 513 -7.65 -6.59 -14.06
N ALA A 514 -8.47 -6.16 -15.04
CA ALA A 514 -8.81 -6.97 -16.21
C ALA A 514 -7.58 -7.35 -17.06
N GLU A 515 -6.57 -6.49 -17.12
CA GLU A 515 -5.33 -6.72 -17.88
C GLU A 515 -4.50 -7.90 -17.35
N ALA A 516 -4.53 -8.14 -16.02
CA ALA A 516 -3.79 -9.22 -15.37
C ALA A 516 -4.30 -10.61 -15.78
N GLN A 517 -5.54 -10.69 -16.29
CA GLN A 517 -6.21 -11.92 -16.68
C GLN A 517 -5.84 -12.38 -18.10
N THR A 518 -4.98 -11.62 -18.81
CA THR A 518 -4.65 -11.86 -20.22
C THR A 518 -3.45 -12.80 -20.39
N SER A 519 -3.40 -13.51 -21.53
CA SER A 519 -2.23 -14.31 -21.92
C SER A 519 -0.97 -13.47 -22.14
N LEU A 520 -1.16 -12.20 -22.54
CA LEU A 520 -0.08 -11.23 -22.67
C LEU A 520 0.55 -10.93 -21.31
N TYR A 521 -0.25 -10.70 -20.26
CA TYR A 521 0.26 -10.46 -18.92
C TYR A 521 1.02 -11.67 -18.37
N LYS A 522 0.51 -12.89 -18.59
CA LYS A 522 1.26 -14.14 -18.26
C LYS A 522 2.64 -14.17 -18.93
N SER A 523 2.72 -13.75 -20.20
CA SER A 523 3.99 -13.69 -20.93
C SER A 523 4.92 -12.62 -20.36
N ARG A 524 4.39 -11.46 -19.95
CA ARG A 524 5.14 -10.41 -19.23
C ARG A 524 5.70 -10.94 -17.90
N MET A 525 4.89 -11.67 -17.12
CA MET A 525 5.34 -12.29 -15.86
C MET A 525 6.49 -13.27 -16.06
N GLN A 526 6.44 -14.10 -17.11
CA GLN A 526 7.54 -15.03 -17.43
C GLN A 526 8.82 -14.29 -17.85
N ALA A 527 8.69 -13.21 -18.60
CA ALA A 527 9.82 -12.40 -19.07
C ALA A 527 10.50 -11.61 -17.93
N ALA A 528 9.70 -11.11 -16.98
CA ALA A 528 10.14 -10.28 -15.85
C ALA A 528 10.63 -11.10 -14.64
N TYR A 529 10.36 -12.41 -14.59
CA TYR A 529 10.69 -13.27 -13.46
C TYR A 529 12.19 -13.16 -13.05
N PRO A 530 12.50 -12.98 -11.75
CA PRO A 530 11.63 -13.15 -10.57
C PRO A 530 10.94 -11.87 -10.06
N ILE A 531 10.84 -10.82 -10.87
CA ILE A 531 10.21 -9.56 -10.49
C ILE A 531 8.78 -9.52 -11.07
N HIS A 532 7.79 -9.17 -10.25
CA HIS A 532 6.42 -9.03 -10.73
C HIS A 532 6.27 -7.78 -11.63
N PRO A 533 5.53 -7.86 -12.77
CA PRO A 533 5.38 -6.72 -13.69
C PRO A 533 4.86 -5.44 -13.03
N GLU A 534 4.01 -5.56 -12.00
CA GLU A 534 3.48 -4.42 -11.25
C GLU A 534 4.57 -3.50 -10.67
N ILE A 535 5.72 -4.04 -10.24
CA ILE A 535 6.84 -3.20 -9.75
C ILE A 535 7.34 -2.29 -10.87
N PHE A 536 7.51 -2.84 -12.06
CA PHE A 536 8.01 -2.07 -13.19
C PHE A 536 6.99 -1.07 -13.70
N ASP A 537 5.70 -1.44 -13.71
CA ASP A 537 4.64 -0.52 -14.09
C ASP A 537 4.63 0.70 -13.15
N ARG A 538 4.77 0.49 -11.83
CA ARG A 538 4.93 1.58 -10.86
C ARG A 538 6.20 2.41 -11.09
N LEU A 539 7.35 1.77 -11.27
CA LEU A 539 8.62 2.50 -11.39
C LEU A 539 8.80 3.24 -12.73
N TYR A 540 8.27 2.70 -13.84
CA TYR A 540 8.42 3.31 -15.17
C TYR A 540 7.30 4.28 -15.52
N HIS A 541 6.10 4.12 -14.97
CA HIS A 541 5.03 5.10 -15.19
C HIS A 541 5.09 6.19 -14.12
N ASP A 542 4.99 5.83 -12.85
CA ASP A 542 4.73 6.80 -11.78
C ASP A 542 6.03 7.46 -11.31
N TRP A 543 7.04 6.66 -10.96
CA TRP A 543 8.33 7.19 -10.48
C TRP A 543 9.12 7.92 -11.55
N SER A 544 8.86 7.62 -12.83
CA SER A 544 9.50 8.29 -13.96
C SER A 544 9.10 9.77 -14.11
N SER A 545 8.01 10.19 -13.43
CA SER A 545 7.58 11.58 -13.36
C SER A 545 8.47 12.43 -12.44
N LEU A 546 9.23 11.80 -11.54
CA LEU A 546 10.12 12.51 -10.62
C LEU A 546 11.34 13.06 -11.37
N ILE A 547 11.54 14.37 -11.30
CA ILE A 547 12.59 15.12 -12.03
C ILE A 547 13.99 14.52 -11.87
N ARG A 548 14.30 13.99 -10.68
CA ARG A 548 15.65 13.45 -10.36
C ARG A 548 15.77 11.95 -10.63
N PHE A 549 14.68 11.27 -10.97
CA PHE A 549 14.66 9.83 -11.16
C PHE A 549 15.06 9.46 -12.59
N GLN A 550 16.30 9.00 -12.75
CA GLN A 550 16.80 8.53 -14.05
C GLN A 550 16.13 7.18 -14.38
N ARG A 551 15.08 7.18 -15.22
CA ARG A 551 14.18 6.04 -15.50
C ARG A 551 14.83 4.65 -15.39
N THR A 552 15.82 4.34 -16.22
CA THR A 552 16.43 2.99 -16.25
C THR A 552 17.47 2.77 -15.15
N ARG A 553 18.25 3.80 -14.80
CA ARG A 553 19.35 3.69 -13.82
C ARG A 553 18.87 3.72 -12.37
N GLY A 554 17.87 4.55 -12.08
CA GLY A 554 17.18 4.60 -10.79
C GLY A 554 16.50 3.27 -10.48
N VAL A 555 15.79 2.69 -11.47
CA VAL A 555 15.18 1.34 -11.35
C VAL A 555 16.25 0.28 -11.08
N LEU A 556 17.32 0.25 -11.86
CA LEU A 556 18.41 -0.73 -11.66
C LEU A 556 19.03 -0.61 -10.27
N ARG A 557 19.29 0.62 -9.79
CA ARG A 557 19.90 0.85 -8.48
C ARG A 557 18.99 0.43 -7.33
N LEU A 558 17.72 0.82 -7.40
CA LEU A 558 16.72 0.42 -6.41
C LEU A 558 16.55 -1.09 -6.39
N MET A 559 16.35 -1.71 -7.56
CA MET A 559 16.13 -3.16 -7.65
C MET A 559 17.37 -3.97 -7.28
N ALA A 560 18.58 -3.53 -7.63
CA ALA A 560 19.81 -4.17 -7.16
C ALA A 560 19.90 -4.15 -5.63
N THR A 561 19.53 -3.03 -5.00
CA THR A 561 19.51 -2.89 -3.54
C THR A 561 18.46 -3.78 -2.90
N VAL A 562 17.23 -3.79 -3.44
CA VAL A 562 16.14 -4.66 -2.99
C VAL A 562 16.53 -6.13 -3.10
N ILE A 563 17.04 -6.56 -4.25
CA ILE A 563 17.44 -7.95 -4.49
C ILE A 563 18.60 -8.33 -3.59
N HIS A 564 19.58 -7.45 -3.38
CA HIS A 564 20.67 -7.70 -2.43
C HIS A 564 20.12 -7.91 -1.01
N CYS A 565 19.24 -7.04 -0.53
CA CYS A 565 18.65 -7.15 0.81
C CYS A 565 17.80 -8.43 0.96
N LEU A 566 16.96 -8.75 -0.03
CA LEU A 566 16.19 -10.00 -0.06
C LEU A 566 17.11 -11.22 -0.15
N TRP A 567 18.22 -11.11 -0.89
CA TRP A 567 19.22 -12.17 -1.02
C TRP A 567 19.95 -12.42 0.31
N GLU A 568 20.34 -11.37 1.02
CA GLU A 568 20.98 -11.45 2.33
C GLU A 568 20.03 -12.05 3.39
N LYS A 569 18.77 -11.60 3.42
CA LYS A 569 17.76 -12.03 4.40
C LYS A 569 17.13 -13.40 4.12
N LYS A 570 17.63 -14.17 3.14
CA LYS A 570 17.13 -15.52 2.79
C LYS A 570 15.63 -15.57 2.37
N ASP A 571 15.14 -14.58 1.61
CA ASP A 571 13.74 -14.50 1.18
C ASP A 571 13.18 -15.77 0.51
N ARG A 572 12.02 -16.25 0.96
CA ARG A 572 11.42 -17.52 0.51
C ARG A 572 10.25 -17.34 -0.45
N ASN A 573 9.93 -16.11 -0.84
CA ASN A 573 8.78 -15.85 -1.70
C ASN A 573 9.00 -16.41 -3.12
N PRO A 574 7.92 -16.78 -3.85
CA PRO A 574 8.04 -17.34 -5.20
C PRO A 574 8.35 -16.29 -6.27
N ILE A 575 8.00 -15.03 -6.01
CA ILE A 575 8.24 -13.86 -6.86
C ILE A 575 8.37 -12.61 -5.98
N ILE A 576 9.11 -11.60 -6.44
CA ILE A 576 9.25 -10.30 -5.79
C ILE A 576 8.07 -9.41 -6.22
N LEU A 577 7.20 -9.07 -5.26
CA LEU A 577 6.06 -8.16 -5.38
C LEU A 577 6.34 -6.78 -4.76
N PRO A 578 5.57 -5.73 -5.12
CA PRO A 578 5.65 -4.43 -4.43
C PRO A 578 5.56 -4.57 -2.90
N SER A 579 4.64 -5.41 -2.42
CA SER A 579 4.45 -5.72 -1.00
C SER A 579 5.65 -6.41 -0.31
N THR A 580 6.51 -7.09 -1.07
CA THR A 580 7.67 -7.83 -0.53
C THR A 580 8.93 -6.98 -0.46
N MET A 581 8.93 -5.77 -1.03
CA MET A 581 10.09 -4.89 -0.94
C MET A 581 10.43 -4.59 0.53
N PRO A 582 11.70 -4.78 0.97
CA PRO A 582 12.07 -4.57 2.36
C PRO A 582 12.33 -3.07 2.63
N ILE A 583 11.26 -2.27 2.65
CA ILE A 583 11.31 -0.81 2.83
C ILE A 583 11.88 -0.43 4.21
N ASN A 584 11.70 -1.31 5.21
CA ASN A 584 12.34 -1.24 6.54
C ASN A 584 13.88 -1.27 6.50
N ASP A 585 14.50 -1.80 5.44
CA ASP A 585 15.96 -1.81 5.33
C ASP A 585 16.47 -0.40 5.00
N SER A 586 17.39 0.11 5.81
CA SER A 586 17.91 1.48 5.66
C SER A 586 18.55 1.74 4.30
N ARG A 587 19.11 0.72 3.65
CA ARG A 587 19.67 0.83 2.29
C ARG A 587 18.57 1.08 1.27
N VAL A 588 17.48 0.30 1.33
CA VAL A 588 16.32 0.44 0.44
C VAL A 588 15.59 1.76 0.71
N GLN A 589 15.38 2.11 1.98
CA GLN A 589 14.75 3.38 2.36
C GLN A 589 15.54 4.59 1.83
N SER A 590 16.87 4.57 1.99
CA SER A 590 17.75 5.63 1.48
C SER A 590 17.64 5.77 -0.03
N GLU A 591 17.54 4.65 -0.75
CA GLU A 591 17.41 4.60 -2.19
C GLU A 591 16.09 5.18 -2.71
N ILE A 592 14.98 4.80 -2.08
CA ILE A 592 13.62 5.28 -2.35
C ILE A 592 13.53 6.79 -2.07
N THR A 593 13.97 7.22 -0.88
CA THR A 593 13.78 8.60 -0.40
C THR A 593 14.75 9.60 -1.03
N ARG A 594 15.85 9.16 -1.65
CA ARG A 594 16.83 10.04 -2.34
C ARG A 594 16.20 10.94 -3.41
N TYR A 595 15.13 10.45 -4.04
CA TYR A 595 14.44 11.15 -5.12
C TYR A 595 13.23 11.97 -4.62
N GLN A 596 12.88 11.86 -3.35
CA GLN A 596 11.68 12.46 -2.75
C GLN A 596 12.03 13.52 -1.68
N HIS A 597 11.01 14.18 -1.13
CA HIS A 597 11.17 15.08 0.01
C HIS A 597 11.53 14.32 1.29
N LYS A 598 12.22 14.96 2.24
CA LYS A 598 12.69 14.31 3.48
C LYS A 598 11.55 13.80 4.38
N ASP A 599 10.37 14.40 4.29
CA ASP A 599 9.21 14.06 5.13
C ASP A 599 8.70 12.63 4.89
N TRP A 600 9.02 12.03 3.73
CA TRP A 600 8.65 10.64 3.43
C TRP A 600 9.30 9.62 4.37
N VAL A 601 10.45 9.95 4.99
CA VAL A 601 11.05 9.10 6.02
C VAL A 601 10.11 8.97 7.22
N LYS A 602 9.40 10.05 7.58
CA LYS A 602 8.44 10.06 8.68
C LYS A 602 7.24 9.17 8.36
N VAL A 603 6.69 9.28 7.15
CA VAL A 603 5.56 8.47 6.67
C VAL A 603 5.92 6.97 6.70
N ILE A 604 7.10 6.61 6.20
CA ILE A 604 7.57 5.21 6.23
C ILE A 604 7.68 4.71 7.67
N GLY A 605 8.27 5.54 8.55
CA GLY A 605 8.51 5.19 9.95
C GLY A 605 7.24 5.03 10.78
N SER A 606 6.21 5.86 10.56
CA SER A 606 5.00 5.84 11.36
C SER A 606 3.91 4.90 10.84
N ASP A 607 3.78 4.74 9.53
CA ASP A 607 2.60 4.08 8.95
C ASP A 607 2.96 2.86 8.10
N VAL A 608 4.05 2.91 7.33
CA VAL A 608 4.32 1.92 6.27
C VAL A 608 5.09 0.71 6.76
N ASP A 609 6.31 0.91 7.27
CA ASP A 609 7.26 -0.20 7.49
C ASP A 609 8.35 0.07 8.55
N GLY A 610 8.18 1.10 9.38
CA GLY A 610 9.02 1.35 10.55
C GLY A 610 8.84 0.33 11.68
N PRO A 611 9.71 0.33 12.71
CA PRO A 611 9.60 -0.57 13.86
C PRO A 611 8.29 -0.43 14.64
N GLU A 612 7.82 0.80 14.81
CA GLU A 612 6.57 1.15 15.50
C GLU A 612 5.46 1.55 14.52
N ALA A 613 5.54 1.07 13.27
CA ALA A 613 4.59 1.48 12.24
C ALA A 613 3.20 0.90 12.48
N VAL A 614 2.17 1.68 12.16
CA VAL A 614 0.75 1.27 12.25
C VAL A 614 0.50 -0.07 11.56
N SER A 615 1.11 -0.30 10.39
CA SER A 615 0.99 -1.58 9.68
C SER A 615 1.45 -2.80 10.49
N ARG A 616 2.55 -2.69 11.26
CA ARG A 616 3.01 -3.77 12.14
C ARG A 616 2.10 -3.95 13.34
N LYS A 617 1.60 -2.84 13.88
CA LYS A 617 0.70 -2.85 15.03
C LYS A 617 -0.61 -3.58 14.68
N ILE A 618 -1.22 -3.24 13.55
CA ILE A 618 -2.42 -3.92 13.03
C ILE A 618 -2.17 -5.42 12.85
N ASP A 619 -1.05 -5.80 12.23
CA ASP A 619 -0.68 -7.20 12.04
C ASP A 619 -0.43 -7.94 13.37
N SER A 620 0.01 -7.24 14.42
CA SER A 620 0.26 -7.82 15.75
C SER A 620 -1.03 -7.95 16.56
N ASP A 621 -1.94 -6.98 16.44
CA ASP A 621 -3.22 -6.94 17.15
C ASP A 621 -4.22 -7.96 16.56
N HIS A 622 -4.10 -8.29 15.26
CA HIS A 622 -5.01 -9.20 14.55
C HIS A 622 -4.30 -10.44 14.02
N ALA A 623 -4.47 -11.59 14.68
CA ALA A 623 -3.76 -12.82 14.37
C ALA A 623 -3.93 -13.30 12.91
N HIS A 624 -5.12 -13.14 12.30
CA HIS A 624 -5.36 -13.55 10.90
C HIS A 624 -4.65 -12.66 9.89
N LEU A 625 -4.45 -11.37 10.20
CA LEU A 625 -3.65 -10.44 9.40
C LEU A 625 -2.15 -10.72 9.58
N GLY A 626 -1.74 -10.91 10.84
CA GLY A 626 -0.35 -11.17 11.22
C GLY A 626 0.27 -12.41 10.59
N GLN A 627 -0.51 -13.49 10.41
CA GLN A 627 -0.03 -14.72 9.74
C GLN A 627 0.49 -14.48 8.32
N LEU A 628 -0.07 -13.49 7.61
CA LEU A 628 0.31 -13.13 6.24
C LEU A 628 1.03 -11.78 6.14
N HIS A 629 1.24 -11.10 7.28
CA HIS A 629 1.64 -9.70 7.38
C HIS A 629 0.82 -8.80 6.42
N ALA A 630 -0.50 -8.97 6.44
CA ALA A 630 -1.39 -8.40 5.44
C ALA A 630 -1.35 -6.87 5.45
N ALA A 631 -1.40 -6.23 6.62
CA ALA A 631 -1.35 -4.77 6.73
C ALA A 631 -0.01 -4.23 6.25
N ARG A 632 1.10 -4.87 6.60
CA ARG A 632 2.43 -4.46 6.11
C ARG A 632 2.57 -4.58 4.59
N ARG A 633 2.01 -5.64 3.98
CA ARG A 633 2.01 -5.83 2.51
C ARG A 633 1.19 -4.77 1.79
N VAL A 634 0.00 -4.48 2.31
CA VAL A 634 -0.89 -3.43 1.79
C VAL A 634 -0.20 -2.07 1.89
N ALA A 635 0.32 -1.71 3.07
CA ALA A 635 0.96 -0.42 3.29
C ALA A 635 2.16 -0.20 2.36
N ARG A 636 3.05 -1.20 2.20
CA ARG A 636 4.19 -1.13 1.26
C ARG A 636 3.73 -0.93 -0.19
N THR A 637 2.68 -1.63 -0.61
CA THR A 637 2.16 -1.54 -1.98
C THR A 637 1.56 -0.17 -2.25
N ILE A 638 0.75 0.35 -1.32
CA ILE A 638 0.19 1.70 -1.41
C ILE A 638 1.31 2.73 -1.47
N TYR A 639 2.33 2.61 -0.61
CA TYR A 639 3.46 3.54 -0.61
C TYR A 639 4.23 3.56 -1.94
N ILE A 640 4.59 2.39 -2.48
CA ILE A 640 5.28 2.31 -3.78
C ILE A 640 4.43 2.86 -4.92
N GLY A 641 3.11 2.67 -4.85
CA GLY A 641 2.16 3.13 -5.87
C GLY A 641 1.74 4.60 -5.77
N SER A 642 1.83 5.23 -4.60
CA SER A 642 1.29 6.57 -4.37
C SER A 642 2.33 7.65 -4.02
N SER A 643 3.53 7.26 -3.57
CA SER A 643 4.58 8.23 -3.20
C SER A 643 5.17 9.09 -4.33
N PRO A 644 5.13 8.70 -5.64
CA PRO A 644 5.61 9.54 -6.73
C PRO A 644 4.70 10.73 -7.05
N VAL A 645 4.65 11.73 -6.18
CA VAL A 645 3.83 12.93 -6.40
C VAL A 645 4.62 13.96 -7.21
N ALA A 646 4.40 13.99 -8.53
CA ALA A 646 4.69 15.19 -9.32
C ALA A 646 3.58 16.23 -9.09
N GLU A 647 3.92 17.53 -9.05
CA GLU A 647 2.92 18.60 -8.91
C GLU A 647 1.85 18.47 -10.03
N GLY A 648 0.62 18.09 -9.68
CA GLY A 648 -0.55 18.11 -10.57
C GLY A 648 -0.98 16.78 -11.25
N LEU A 649 -0.48 15.61 -10.84
CA LEU A 649 -0.95 14.28 -11.32
C LEU A 649 -1.69 13.50 -10.22
N GLN A 650 -2.65 12.65 -10.61
CA GLN A 650 -3.60 11.93 -9.73
C GLN A 650 -2.93 11.26 -8.53
N GLN A 651 -3.49 11.50 -7.34
CA GLN A 651 -2.99 11.01 -6.07
C GLN A 651 -3.62 9.65 -5.74
N GLY A 652 -2.95 8.55 -6.11
CA GLY A 652 -3.21 7.27 -5.46
C GLY A 652 -3.28 6.04 -6.35
N ILE A 653 -3.44 4.91 -5.67
CA ILE A 653 -3.55 3.57 -6.24
C ILE A 653 -4.96 3.03 -5.97
N ASP A 654 -5.58 2.40 -6.96
CA ASP A 654 -6.87 1.74 -6.80
C ASP A 654 -6.74 0.42 -6.02
N GLU A 655 -7.83 0.00 -5.34
CA GLU A 655 -7.82 -1.22 -4.51
C GLU A 655 -7.48 -2.49 -5.30
N LEU A 656 -7.92 -2.60 -6.56
CA LEU A 656 -7.62 -3.77 -7.40
C LEU A 656 -6.11 -3.89 -7.67
N ARG A 657 -5.42 -2.75 -7.88
CA ARG A 657 -3.97 -2.71 -8.02
C ARG A 657 -3.24 -2.94 -6.71
N VAL A 658 -3.80 -2.51 -5.58
CA VAL A 658 -3.29 -2.89 -4.25
C VAL A 658 -3.33 -4.41 -4.10
N MET A 659 -4.45 -5.06 -4.45
CA MET A 659 -4.56 -6.52 -4.45
C MET A 659 -3.52 -7.17 -5.38
N LEU A 660 -3.35 -6.65 -6.59
CA LEU A 660 -2.37 -7.14 -7.57
C LEU A 660 -0.92 -7.07 -7.05
N GLY A 661 -0.59 -6.05 -6.26
CA GLY A 661 0.73 -5.89 -5.64
C GLY A 661 0.92 -6.66 -4.32
N CYS A 662 -0.17 -7.16 -3.73
CA CYS A 662 -0.16 -7.82 -2.42
C CYS A 662 -0.39 -9.33 -2.51
N VAL A 663 -1.49 -9.79 -3.09
CA VAL A 663 -2.00 -11.15 -2.91
C VAL A 663 -1.18 -12.19 -3.68
N MET A 664 -0.85 -13.33 -3.04
CA MET A 664 -0.21 -14.48 -3.69
C MET A 664 -1.15 -15.69 -3.84
N PRO A 665 -0.82 -16.65 -4.73
CA PRO A 665 -1.59 -17.88 -4.88
C PRO A 665 -1.73 -18.65 -3.57
N GLY A 666 -2.97 -19.05 -3.23
CA GLY A 666 -3.30 -19.73 -1.98
C GLY A 666 -3.78 -18.80 -0.85
N GLU A 667 -3.65 -17.49 -1.02
CA GLU A 667 -4.12 -16.50 -0.04
C GLU A 667 -5.51 -15.96 -0.42
N SER A 668 -6.27 -15.52 0.58
CA SER A 668 -7.61 -14.95 0.37
C SER A 668 -7.55 -13.42 0.23
N PRO A 669 -8.05 -12.81 -0.86
CA PRO A 669 -8.10 -11.35 -1.02
C PRO A 669 -8.86 -10.62 0.10
N ALA A 670 -9.87 -11.27 0.68
CA ALA A 670 -10.69 -10.69 1.75
C ALA A 670 -9.85 -10.26 2.98
N ILE A 671 -8.76 -10.98 3.29
CA ILE A 671 -7.85 -10.65 4.40
C ILE A 671 -7.14 -9.32 4.13
N PHE A 672 -6.80 -9.04 2.87
CA PHE A 672 -6.13 -7.80 2.48
C PHE A 672 -7.12 -6.63 2.40
N ASN A 673 -8.36 -6.86 2.00
CA ASN A 673 -9.42 -5.86 2.08
C ASN A 673 -9.69 -5.44 3.52
N ASP A 674 -9.73 -6.40 4.46
CA ASP A 674 -9.83 -6.14 5.90
C ASP A 674 -8.64 -5.29 6.40
N ALA A 675 -7.42 -5.65 5.99
CA ALA A 675 -6.22 -4.88 6.31
C ALA A 675 -6.25 -3.43 5.77
N ILE A 676 -6.83 -3.18 4.59
CA ILE A 676 -7.04 -1.82 4.06
C ILE A 676 -7.93 -1.02 5.02
N GLN A 677 -9.05 -1.59 5.49
CA GLN A 677 -9.98 -0.88 6.38
C GLN A 677 -9.31 -0.46 7.70
N HIS A 678 -8.55 -1.37 8.32
CA HIS A 678 -7.77 -1.05 9.51
C HIS A 678 -6.71 0.01 9.26
N LEU A 679 -5.99 -0.07 8.13
CA LEU A 679 -4.98 0.93 7.78
C LEU A 679 -5.60 2.31 7.57
N VAL A 680 -6.75 2.41 6.88
CA VAL A 680 -7.44 3.69 6.68
C VAL A 680 -7.90 4.28 8.01
N ALA A 681 -8.38 3.44 8.94
CA ALA A 681 -8.85 3.90 10.24
C ALA A 681 -7.71 4.38 11.17
N GLU A 682 -6.54 3.73 11.14
CA GLU A 682 -5.49 3.95 12.14
C GLU A 682 -4.28 4.76 11.66
N SER A 683 -4.04 4.80 10.34
CA SER A 683 -2.86 5.48 9.76
C SER A 683 -2.94 7.00 9.88
N THR A 684 -1.79 7.63 10.08
CA THR A 684 -1.66 9.08 10.21
C THR A 684 -1.65 9.78 8.85
N TYR A 685 -1.04 9.16 7.85
CA TYR A 685 -0.68 9.76 6.56
C TYR A 685 -1.40 9.13 5.37
N LEU A 686 -2.19 8.07 5.60
CA LEU A 686 -2.99 7.42 4.57
C LEU A 686 -4.30 8.18 4.38
N ASN A 687 -4.62 8.49 3.12
CA ASN A 687 -5.88 9.07 2.71
C ASN A 687 -6.60 8.11 1.76
N GLN A 688 -7.93 8.20 1.76
CA GLN A 688 -8.81 7.41 0.90
C GLN A 688 -9.88 8.34 0.31
N ASP A 689 -10.20 8.11 -0.95
CA ASP A 689 -11.41 8.57 -1.63
C ASP A 689 -12.15 7.36 -2.21
N GLU A 690 -13.33 7.53 -2.82
CA GLU A 690 -14.18 6.44 -3.34
C GLU A 690 -13.45 5.48 -4.29
N ALA A 691 -12.37 5.92 -4.95
CA ALA A 691 -11.66 5.13 -5.96
C ALA A 691 -10.17 4.86 -5.68
N GLN A 692 -9.53 5.59 -4.76
CA GLN A 692 -8.07 5.61 -4.64
C GLN A 692 -7.58 5.73 -3.19
N LEU A 693 -6.42 5.10 -2.93
CA LEU A 693 -5.67 5.14 -1.68
C LEU A 693 -4.31 5.78 -1.91
N TRP A 694 -3.90 6.72 -1.05
CA TRP A 694 -2.57 7.33 -1.15
C TRP A 694 -1.99 7.77 0.17
N TYR A 695 -0.66 7.67 0.28
CA TYR A 695 0.06 8.33 1.35
C TYR A 695 0.36 9.79 0.99
N ALA A 696 0.25 10.68 1.97
CA ALA A 696 0.67 12.07 1.87
C ALA A 696 1.73 12.39 2.93
N THR A 697 2.51 13.46 2.73
CA THR A 697 3.47 13.93 3.74
C THR A 697 2.80 14.72 4.86
N ARG A 698 1.53 15.10 4.69
CA ARG A 698 0.70 15.76 5.71
C ARG A 698 -0.24 14.72 6.33
N PRO A 699 -0.52 14.83 7.64
CA PRO A 699 -1.50 13.96 8.28
C PRO A 699 -2.88 14.03 7.59
N SER A 700 -3.66 12.96 7.68
CA SER A 700 -5.04 12.93 7.20
C SER A 700 -5.94 13.76 8.12
N VAL A 701 -7.04 14.28 7.57
CA VAL A 701 -7.96 15.13 8.34
C VAL A 701 -8.66 14.35 9.45
N THR A 702 -8.95 13.06 9.21
CA THR A 702 -9.47 12.12 10.20
C THR A 702 -8.52 11.95 11.38
N LYS A 703 -7.21 11.83 11.12
CA LYS A 703 -6.23 11.75 12.20
C LYS A 703 -6.14 13.06 12.98
N MET A 704 -6.15 14.20 12.30
CA MET A 704 -6.16 15.50 12.97
C MET A 704 -7.36 15.64 13.91
N ALA A 705 -8.54 15.19 13.47
CA ALA A 705 -9.74 15.21 14.31
C ALA A 705 -9.58 14.30 15.54
N LEU A 706 -9.05 13.09 15.36
CA LEU A 706 -8.83 12.16 16.46
C LEU A 706 -7.77 12.65 17.46
N GLU A 707 -6.69 13.30 17.00
CA GLU A 707 -5.69 13.92 17.88
C GLU A 707 -6.27 15.10 18.66
N ARG A 708 -7.10 15.94 18.04
CA ARG A 708 -7.80 17.04 18.74
C ARG A 708 -8.79 16.51 19.77
N ALA A 709 -9.56 15.46 19.44
CA ALA A 709 -10.47 14.84 20.38
C ALA A 709 -9.75 14.23 21.59
N ARG A 710 -8.56 13.63 21.38
CA ARG A 710 -7.70 13.14 22.47
C ARG A 710 -7.12 14.27 23.31
N ALA A 711 -6.70 15.38 22.69
CA ALA A 711 -6.22 16.54 23.43
C ALA A 711 -7.28 17.07 24.40
N LEU A 712 -8.55 17.13 23.97
CA LEU A 712 -9.67 17.50 24.84
C LEU A 712 -9.83 16.52 26.03
N LEU A 713 -9.59 15.23 25.82
CA LEU A 713 -9.63 14.23 26.89
C LEU A 713 -8.51 14.44 27.91
N ASP A 714 -7.30 14.70 27.43
CA ASP A 714 -6.13 14.96 28.29
C ASP A 714 -6.31 16.27 29.10
N GLU A 715 -6.91 17.31 28.51
CA GLU A 715 -7.25 18.57 29.18
C GLU A 715 -8.27 18.38 30.31
N SER A 716 -9.34 17.61 30.04
CA SER A 716 -10.37 17.27 31.04
C SER A 716 -9.76 16.48 32.22
N GLN A 717 -8.86 15.52 31.95
CA GLN A 717 -8.17 14.75 32.99
C GLN A 717 -7.19 15.59 33.83
N GLN A 718 -6.66 16.68 33.29
CA GLN A 718 -5.73 17.58 33.97
C GLN A 718 -6.43 18.66 34.81
N GLY A 719 -7.77 18.74 34.77
CA GLY A 719 -8.57 19.64 35.60
C GLY A 719 -8.67 21.08 35.07
N GLU A 720 -8.41 21.31 33.78
CA GLU A 720 -8.74 22.57 33.12
C GLU A 720 -10.27 22.71 32.92
N ALA A 721 -10.76 23.93 32.64
CA ALA A 721 -12.19 24.18 32.47
C ALA A 721 -12.77 23.28 31.38
N ASP A 722 -13.69 22.37 31.76
CA ASP A 722 -14.19 21.32 30.86
C ASP A 722 -15.11 21.91 29.80
N THR A 723 -14.52 22.31 28.67
CA THR A 723 -15.23 22.85 27.50
C THR A 723 -16.19 21.83 26.90
N VAL A 724 -15.95 20.52 27.10
CA VAL A 724 -16.82 19.43 26.65
C VAL A 724 -18.08 19.38 27.52
N ALA A 725 -17.93 19.52 28.85
CA ALA A 725 -19.07 19.61 29.76
C ALA A 725 -19.98 20.80 29.43
N ALA A 726 -19.40 21.96 29.09
CA ALA A 726 -20.16 23.14 28.70
C ALA A 726 -20.93 22.95 27.38
N GLU A 727 -20.33 22.30 26.38
CA GLU A 727 -21.03 21.98 25.13
C GLU A 727 -22.12 20.91 25.36
N LEU A 728 -21.86 19.90 26.20
CA LEU A 728 -22.86 18.91 26.62
C LEU A 728 -24.08 19.56 27.28
N GLU A 729 -23.85 20.46 28.25
CA GLU A 729 -24.91 21.19 28.93
C GLU A 729 -25.73 22.05 27.97
N LYS A 730 -25.06 22.76 27.05
CA LYS A 730 -25.72 23.53 25.99
C LYS A 730 -26.58 22.64 25.10
N ARG A 731 -26.08 21.49 24.67
CA ARG A 731 -26.83 20.54 23.82
C ARG A 731 -27.99 19.89 24.57
N LEU A 732 -27.78 19.54 25.83
CA LEU A 732 -28.82 19.01 26.72
C LEU A 732 -29.93 20.03 26.93
N SER A 733 -29.59 21.29 27.19
CA SER A 733 -30.56 22.38 27.37
C SER A 733 -31.50 22.54 26.16
N ALA A 734 -30.99 22.34 24.95
CA ALA A 734 -31.78 22.38 23.72
C ALA A 734 -32.75 21.20 23.57
N GLN A 735 -32.51 20.07 24.25
CA GLN A 735 -33.37 18.88 24.22
C GLN A 735 -34.46 18.85 25.31
N LEU A 736 -34.43 19.80 26.26
CA LEU A 736 -35.38 19.83 27.38
C LEU A 736 -36.76 20.39 27.01
N GLY A 737 -36.93 21.05 25.86
CA GLY A 737 -38.26 21.51 25.40
C GLY A 737 -38.87 22.65 26.24
N SER A 738 -40.15 22.98 25.98
CA SER A 738 -40.90 24.01 26.72
C SER A 738 -41.65 23.45 27.94
N HIS A 739 -41.87 24.28 28.96
CA HIS A 739 -42.66 23.96 30.17
C HIS A 739 -44.12 23.62 29.84
N THR A 740 -44.44 22.35 29.60
CA THR A 740 -45.84 21.93 29.41
C THR A 740 -46.51 21.61 30.74
N ASP A 741 -45.90 20.75 31.58
CA ASP A 741 -46.50 20.31 32.85
C ASP A 741 -45.69 20.66 34.11
N PHE A 742 -44.43 21.08 33.95
CA PHE A 742 -43.57 21.49 35.07
C PHE A 742 -43.56 23.01 35.21
N ALA A 743 -43.63 23.51 36.45
CA ALA A 743 -43.50 24.93 36.75
C ALA A 743 -42.09 25.49 36.46
N GLY A 744 -41.09 24.60 36.36
CA GLY A 744 -39.71 24.96 36.03
C GLY A 744 -38.88 23.72 35.71
N ILE A 745 -37.89 23.90 34.83
CA ILE A 745 -36.88 22.89 34.47
C ILE A 745 -35.54 23.50 34.86
N HIS A 746 -34.75 22.78 35.65
CA HIS A 746 -33.50 23.26 36.22
C HIS A 746 -32.36 22.32 35.87
N LEU A 747 -31.32 22.82 35.20
CA LEU A 747 -30.06 22.11 35.04
C LEU A 747 -29.26 22.29 36.33
N ALA A 748 -28.97 21.20 37.03
CA ALA A 748 -28.18 21.24 38.26
C ALA A 748 -26.68 21.20 37.93
N SER A 749 -25.90 22.03 38.63
CA SER A 749 -24.43 22.03 38.53
C SER A 749 -23.78 21.02 39.49
N GLY A 750 -24.55 20.51 40.48
CA GLY A 750 -24.06 19.55 41.47
C GLY A 750 -24.87 19.54 42.77
N PRO A 751 -24.32 18.95 43.84
CA PRO A 751 -24.96 18.93 45.16
C PRO A 751 -25.17 20.35 45.70
N GLY A 752 -26.38 20.66 46.17
CA GLY A 752 -26.70 21.96 46.77
C GLY A 752 -27.18 23.04 45.78
N GLU A 753 -27.54 22.65 44.55
CA GLU A 753 -28.16 23.53 43.56
C GLU A 753 -29.34 24.34 44.13
N VAL A 754 -29.44 25.63 43.76
CA VAL A 754 -30.49 26.52 44.26
C VAL A 754 -31.73 26.41 43.37
N VAL A 755 -32.51 25.35 43.59
CA VAL A 755 -33.83 25.18 42.95
C VAL A 755 -34.91 25.86 43.81
N PRO A 756 -35.75 26.75 43.26
CA PRO A 756 -36.79 27.45 44.03
C PRO A 756 -37.66 26.51 44.89
N ASP A 757 -37.93 26.90 46.13
CA ASP A 757 -38.75 26.13 47.08
C ASP A 757 -40.21 26.63 47.03
N GLU A 758 -40.94 26.19 46.01
CA GLU A 758 -42.31 26.61 45.71
C GLU A 758 -43.25 25.38 45.64
N PRO A 759 -44.55 25.55 45.92
CA PRO A 759 -45.53 24.45 45.96
C PRO A 759 -46.00 23.98 44.56
N ALA A 760 -45.09 23.96 43.57
CA ALA A 760 -45.38 23.53 42.21
C ALA A 760 -44.29 22.59 41.67
N CYS A 761 -44.67 21.57 40.91
CA CYS A 761 -43.77 20.50 40.49
C CYS A 761 -42.71 21.01 39.52
N ARG A 762 -41.43 20.71 39.79
CA ARG A 762 -40.27 21.12 39.00
C ARG A 762 -39.40 19.92 38.64
N LEU A 763 -38.86 19.94 37.42
CA LEU A 763 -37.92 18.93 36.93
C LEU A 763 -36.49 19.42 37.13
N VAL A 764 -35.68 18.62 37.81
CA VAL A 764 -34.24 18.90 38.00
C VAL A 764 -33.44 17.91 37.16
N VAL A 765 -32.69 18.40 36.20
CA VAL A 765 -31.85 17.62 35.32
C VAL A 765 -30.46 17.56 35.93
N LEU A 766 -30.01 16.36 36.27
CA LEU A 766 -28.70 16.15 36.85
C LEU A 766 -27.64 16.22 35.76
N PRO A 767 -26.44 16.71 36.09
CA PRO A 767 -25.33 16.78 35.14
C PRO A 767 -24.78 15.37 34.84
N VAL A 768 -24.06 15.24 33.73
CA VAL A 768 -23.62 13.94 33.18
C VAL A 768 -22.68 13.19 34.15
N ASP A 769 -21.91 13.90 34.95
CA ASP A 769 -21.03 13.35 35.99
C ASP A 769 -21.79 12.75 37.18
N GLN A 770 -23.07 13.10 37.35
CA GLN A 770 -23.95 12.57 38.38
C GLN A 770 -24.89 11.51 37.79
N ALA A 771 -24.28 10.47 37.24
CA ALA A 771 -24.97 9.38 36.57
C ALA A 771 -25.75 8.47 37.52
N PHE A 772 -26.83 7.88 37.01
CA PHE A 772 -27.57 6.84 37.70
C PHE A 772 -26.90 5.48 37.48
N SER A 773 -26.66 4.76 38.58
CA SER A 773 -26.16 3.39 38.61
C SER A 773 -27.07 2.50 39.46
N SER A 774 -27.16 1.20 39.14
CA SER A 774 -27.95 0.24 39.94
C SER A 774 -27.25 -0.17 41.25
N ASP A 775 -25.99 0.21 41.42
CA ASP A 775 -25.17 -0.16 42.57
C ASP A 775 -25.44 0.72 43.80
N THR A 776 -24.89 0.33 44.94
CA THR A 776 -25.07 1.03 46.23
C THR A 776 -24.45 2.43 46.26
N ASP A 777 -23.50 2.71 45.37
CA ASP A 777 -22.84 4.01 45.23
C ASP A 777 -23.42 4.72 44.00
N ASN A 778 -24.53 5.43 44.18
CA ASN A 778 -25.30 6.05 43.11
C ASN A 778 -25.17 7.60 43.19
N PRO A 779 -24.31 8.20 42.35
CA PRO A 779 -24.08 9.66 42.34
C PRO A 779 -25.34 10.46 42.06
N ALA A 780 -26.19 10.00 41.13
CA ALA A 780 -27.45 10.67 40.82
C ALA A 780 -28.38 10.76 42.04
N VAL A 781 -28.54 9.64 42.77
CA VAL A 781 -29.39 9.58 43.96
C VAL A 781 -28.81 10.42 45.10
N TYR A 782 -27.49 10.42 45.27
CA TYR A 782 -26.82 11.26 46.26
C TYR A 782 -27.07 12.76 46.00
N THR A 783 -26.84 13.20 44.77
CA THR A 783 -27.04 14.60 44.35
C THR A 783 -28.52 14.98 44.43
N ALA A 784 -29.42 14.10 43.96
CA ALA A 784 -30.86 14.31 44.06
C ALA A 784 -31.32 14.44 45.52
N ASN A 785 -30.80 13.61 46.44
CA ASN A 785 -31.12 13.72 47.86
C ASN A 785 -30.63 15.02 48.49
N SER A 786 -29.43 15.48 48.12
CA SER A 786 -28.92 16.77 48.58
C SER A 786 -29.81 17.95 48.18
N ILE A 787 -30.34 17.94 46.96
CA ILE A 787 -31.24 18.98 46.43
C ILE A 787 -32.67 18.82 46.98
N LEU A 788 -33.09 17.59 47.29
CA LEU A 788 -34.37 17.30 47.92
C LEU A 788 -34.42 17.81 49.37
N GLU A 789 -33.32 17.67 50.11
CA GLU A 789 -33.25 18.08 51.51
C GLU A 789 -33.03 19.59 51.69
N ASN A 790 -32.34 20.23 50.73
CA ASN A 790 -31.90 21.62 50.86
C ASN A 790 -32.20 22.46 49.60
N CYS A 791 -32.42 23.76 49.82
CA CYS A 791 -32.37 24.81 48.81
C CYS A 791 -31.18 25.71 49.14
N GLY A 792 -30.05 25.51 48.44
CA GLY A 792 -28.77 26.08 48.85
C GLY A 792 -28.38 25.62 50.26
N GLU A 793 -28.16 26.58 51.17
CA GLU A 793 -27.85 26.29 52.59
C GLU A 793 -29.09 26.16 53.50
N THR A 794 -30.30 26.37 52.96
CA THR A 794 -31.54 26.33 53.74
C THR A 794 -32.26 24.98 53.61
N PRO A 795 -32.82 24.40 54.69
CA PRO A 795 -33.63 23.20 54.59
C PRO A 795 -34.89 23.41 53.74
N ARG A 796 -35.16 22.51 52.80
CA ARG A 796 -36.32 22.58 51.89
C ARG A 796 -37.63 22.20 52.59
N THR A 797 -38.67 22.97 52.32
CA THR A 797 -40.04 22.74 52.81
C THR A 797 -40.91 21.98 51.81
N CYS A 798 -40.88 22.35 50.52
CA CYS A 798 -41.68 21.71 49.47
C CYS A 798 -40.93 20.53 48.85
N ARG A 799 -40.69 19.46 49.61
CA ARG A 799 -39.90 18.30 49.16
C ARG A 799 -40.63 17.41 48.15
N ASN A 800 -41.96 17.38 48.18
CA ASN A 800 -42.76 16.56 47.27
C ASN A 800 -42.92 17.18 45.87
N THR A 801 -42.36 18.37 45.62
CA THR A 801 -42.47 19.07 44.33
C THR A 801 -41.31 18.83 43.37
N LEU A 802 -40.31 18.03 43.76
CA LEU A 802 -39.14 17.75 42.92
C LEU A 802 -39.17 16.34 42.33
N VAL A 803 -38.80 16.27 41.04
CA VAL A 803 -38.44 15.04 40.32
C VAL A 803 -37.14 15.27 39.58
N PHE A 804 -36.34 14.22 39.40
CA PHE A 804 -34.99 14.34 38.85
C PHE A 804 -34.84 13.54 37.57
N LEU A 805 -34.15 14.09 36.57
CA LEU A 805 -33.79 13.40 35.34
C LEU A 805 -32.28 13.12 35.36
N ALA A 806 -31.89 11.86 35.17
CA ALA A 806 -30.51 11.41 35.25
C ALA A 806 -30.09 10.62 34.00
N ALA A 807 -28.82 10.78 33.63
CA ALA A 807 -28.17 9.93 32.63
C ALA A 807 -27.86 8.55 33.21
N ASP A 808 -27.91 7.52 32.36
CA ASP A 808 -27.48 6.17 32.70
C ASP A 808 -25.96 6.04 32.53
N GLU A 809 -25.29 5.44 33.51
CA GLU A 809 -23.83 5.28 33.52
C GLU A 809 -23.28 4.63 32.24
N SER A 810 -23.99 3.65 31.67
CA SER A 810 -23.53 2.93 30.47
C SER A 810 -23.55 3.77 29.18
N GLY A 811 -24.34 4.84 29.13
CA GLY A 811 -24.51 5.68 27.93
C GLY A 811 -23.57 6.88 27.85
N ILE A 812 -22.80 7.15 28.91
CA ILE A 812 -21.99 8.38 29.02
C ILE A 812 -20.74 8.33 28.16
N GLY A 813 -20.04 7.19 28.14
CA GLY A 813 -18.79 7.04 27.39
C GLY A 813 -18.95 7.35 25.90
N ASP A 814 -19.96 6.77 25.26
CA ASP A 814 -20.24 6.98 23.83
C ASP A 814 -20.67 8.42 23.52
N LEU A 815 -21.42 9.04 24.44
CA LEU A 815 -21.85 10.44 24.31
C LEU A 815 -20.64 11.39 24.40
N ASP A 816 -19.79 11.21 25.40
CA ASP A 816 -18.57 12.02 25.61
C ASP A 816 -17.62 11.90 24.42
N GLU A 817 -17.33 10.68 23.94
CA GLU A 817 -16.47 10.46 22.78
C GLU A 817 -17.04 11.12 21.51
N THR A 818 -18.35 11.00 21.29
CA THR A 818 -19.01 11.61 20.12
C THR A 818 -18.95 13.14 20.17
N VAL A 819 -19.13 13.75 21.34
CA VAL A 819 -19.04 15.21 21.51
C VAL A 819 -17.61 15.70 21.27
N ARG A 820 -16.60 15.03 21.82
CA ARG A 820 -15.19 15.38 21.56
C ARG A 820 -14.85 15.32 20.07
N MET A 821 -15.29 14.27 19.39
CA MET A 821 -15.10 14.17 17.94
C MET A 821 -15.85 15.27 17.18
N HIS A 822 -17.06 15.65 17.58
CA HIS A 822 -17.78 16.76 16.96
C HIS A 822 -17.04 18.09 17.13
N MET A 823 -16.58 18.40 18.34
CA MET A 823 -15.79 19.61 18.63
C MET A 823 -14.48 19.62 17.83
N ALA A 824 -13.83 18.47 17.67
CA ALA A 824 -12.65 18.35 16.84
C ALA A 824 -12.92 18.68 15.36
N TRP A 825 -14.05 18.18 14.81
CA TRP A 825 -14.46 18.50 13.45
C TRP A 825 -14.86 19.97 13.27
N ASP A 826 -15.55 20.57 14.25
CA ASP A 826 -15.91 21.99 14.23
C ASP A 826 -14.65 22.87 14.23
N ALA A 827 -13.66 22.56 15.06
CA ALA A 827 -12.39 23.27 15.09
C ALA A 827 -11.66 23.21 13.73
N ILE A 828 -11.64 22.05 13.07
CA ILE A 828 -11.04 21.89 11.74
C ILE A 828 -11.79 22.71 10.68
N LEU A 829 -13.13 22.79 10.75
CA LEU A 829 -13.93 23.61 9.84
C LEU A 829 -13.65 25.11 10.02
N GLN A 830 -13.46 25.56 11.26
CA GLN A 830 -13.15 26.95 11.57
C GLN A 830 -11.77 27.36 11.04
N GLU A 831 -10.79 26.44 11.08
CA GLU A 831 -9.41 26.65 10.63
C GLU A 831 -9.14 26.28 9.16
N LYS A 832 -10.18 26.05 8.35
CA LYS A 832 -10.07 25.55 6.97
C LYS A 832 -9.09 26.33 6.08
N GLU A 833 -9.00 27.65 6.25
CA GLU A 833 -8.10 28.52 5.47
C GLU A 833 -6.64 28.38 5.91
N GLU A 834 -6.40 28.21 7.21
CA GLU A 834 -5.06 28.04 7.79
C GLU A 834 -4.48 26.65 7.45
N LEU A 835 -5.33 25.62 7.52
CA LEU A 835 -4.99 24.24 7.18
C LEU A 835 -4.87 24.00 5.66
N LYS A 836 -5.36 24.94 4.84
CA LYS A 836 -5.38 24.86 3.36
C LYS A 836 -6.01 23.56 2.87
N LEU A 837 -7.18 23.23 3.41
CA LEU A 837 -7.94 22.05 3.02
C LEU A 837 -8.39 22.17 1.56
N ASP A 838 -8.31 21.09 0.80
CA ASP A 838 -8.85 21.02 -0.55
C ASP A 838 -10.37 20.78 -0.57
N GLU A 839 -11.00 20.82 -1.75
CA GLU A 839 -12.46 20.69 -1.86
C GLU A 839 -13.00 19.33 -1.38
N GLU A 840 -12.23 18.26 -1.54
CA GLU A 840 -12.62 16.90 -1.15
C GLU A 840 -12.53 16.74 0.37
N GLN A 841 -11.42 17.19 0.97
CA GLN A 841 -11.24 17.27 2.42
C GLN A 841 -12.33 18.13 3.07
N MET A 842 -12.70 19.25 2.45
CA MET A 842 -13.78 20.10 2.94
C MET A 842 -15.14 19.40 2.97
N LYS A 843 -15.45 18.59 1.95
CA LYS A 843 -16.70 17.78 1.95
C LYS A 843 -16.67 16.71 3.04
N LEU A 844 -15.56 15.99 3.15
CA LEU A 844 -15.37 14.93 4.15
C LEU A 844 -15.57 15.48 5.57
N VAL A 845 -14.90 16.58 5.91
CA VAL A 845 -15.03 17.23 7.22
C VAL A 845 -16.46 17.69 7.47
N ALA A 846 -17.12 18.31 6.50
CA ALA A 846 -18.49 18.78 6.65
C ALA A 846 -19.48 17.62 6.86
N ASP A 847 -19.27 16.49 6.19
CA ASP A 847 -20.10 15.29 6.35
C ASP A 847 -19.90 14.64 7.71
N HIS A 848 -18.66 14.52 8.19
CA HIS A 848 -18.38 14.02 9.53
C HIS A 848 -18.95 14.94 10.61
N HIS A 849 -18.76 16.25 10.50
CA HIS A 849 -19.33 17.25 11.41
C HIS A 849 -20.86 17.13 11.52
N ARG A 850 -21.56 17.03 10.38
CA ARG A 850 -23.02 16.85 10.33
C ARG A 850 -23.46 15.51 10.90
N THR A 851 -22.68 14.46 10.69
CA THR A 851 -23.02 13.10 11.16
C THR A 851 -22.83 12.99 12.67
N THR A 852 -21.75 13.53 13.22
CA THR A 852 -21.54 13.57 14.68
C THR A 852 -22.57 14.45 15.36
N ASP A 853 -22.94 15.59 14.77
CA ASP A 853 -24.01 16.47 15.28
C ASP A 853 -25.34 15.73 15.50
N LYS A 854 -25.77 14.96 14.50
CA LYS A 854 -26.99 14.13 14.62
C LYS A 854 -26.85 12.99 15.63
N LYS A 855 -25.66 12.38 15.71
CA LYS A 855 -25.38 11.30 16.67
C LYS A 855 -25.45 11.81 18.11
N ILE A 856 -24.97 13.02 18.40
CA ILE A 856 -25.05 13.63 19.75
C ILE A 856 -26.49 13.70 20.22
N THR A 857 -27.41 14.21 19.39
CA THR A 857 -28.83 14.28 19.76
C THR A 857 -29.39 12.89 20.08
N THR A 858 -29.04 11.89 19.27
CA THR A 858 -29.47 10.50 19.49
C THR A 858 -28.90 9.93 20.80
N TRP A 859 -27.63 10.19 21.08
CA TRP A 859 -26.96 9.74 22.30
C TRP A 859 -27.46 10.44 23.56
N ILE A 860 -27.82 11.73 23.50
CA ILE A 860 -28.43 12.44 24.63
C ILE A 860 -29.74 11.76 25.05
N HIS A 861 -30.63 11.47 24.09
CA HIS A 861 -31.89 10.76 24.36
C HIS A 861 -31.67 9.31 24.83
N ALA A 862 -30.62 8.64 24.35
CA ALA A 862 -30.28 7.29 24.80
C ALA A 862 -29.66 7.25 26.21
N ALA A 863 -28.87 8.27 26.57
CA ALA A 863 -28.21 8.38 27.87
C ALA A 863 -29.17 8.86 28.96
N TYR A 864 -29.92 9.94 28.72
CA TYR A 864 -30.89 10.50 29.67
C TYR A 864 -32.22 9.74 29.61
N LYS A 865 -32.27 8.60 30.32
CA LYS A 865 -33.44 7.70 30.29
C LYS A 865 -34.09 7.47 31.65
N TRP A 866 -33.55 8.01 32.75
CA TRP A 866 -34.04 7.76 34.10
C TRP A 866 -34.69 8.98 34.73
N VAL A 867 -35.96 8.84 35.13
CA VAL A 867 -36.59 9.77 36.05
C VAL A 867 -36.54 9.18 37.46
N LEU A 868 -35.93 9.90 38.39
CA LEU A 868 -35.80 9.54 39.79
C LEU A 868 -36.89 10.27 40.58
N VAL A 869 -37.73 9.48 41.23
CA VAL A 869 -38.90 9.95 41.96
C VAL A 869 -38.74 9.62 43.44
N PRO A 870 -38.68 10.63 44.33
CA PRO A 870 -38.66 10.39 45.77
C PRO A 870 -40.08 9.97 46.22
N THR A 871 -40.17 8.83 46.89
CA THR A 871 -41.44 8.29 47.41
C THR A 871 -41.26 7.72 48.80
N LYS A 872 -42.32 7.79 49.60
CA LYS A 872 -42.34 7.25 50.96
C LYS A 872 -43.62 6.46 51.17
N ALA A 873 -43.51 5.15 51.39
CA ALA A 873 -44.68 4.28 51.57
C ALA A 873 -45.28 4.39 52.99
N ASP A 874 -44.46 4.70 53.98
CA ASP A 874 -44.85 4.84 55.39
C ASP A 874 -44.20 6.11 55.97
N PRO A 875 -44.94 6.98 56.69
CA PRO A 875 -44.42 8.13 57.42
C PRO A 875 -43.17 7.89 58.29
N GLU A 876 -42.92 6.68 58.79
CA GLU A 876 -41.75 6.38 59.63
C GLU A 876 -40.50 5.92 58.85
N GLN A 877 -40.62 5.58 57.57
CA GLN A 877 -39.50 5.09 56.76
C GLN A 877 -38.68 6.23 56.12
N PRO A 878 -37.38 6.02 55.81
CA PRO A 878 -36.61 6.97 55.01
C PRO A 878 -37.18 7.09 53.59
N VAL A 879 -36.87 8.18 52.91
CA VAL A 879 -37.28 8.40 51.51
C VAL A 879 -36.65 7.31 50.63
N SER A 880 -37.46 6.67 49.80
CA SER A 880 -37.03 5.68 48.82
C SER A 880 -37.06 6.28 47.41
N TRP A 881 -36.10 5.91 46.58
CA TRP A 881 -35.98 6.41 45.21
C TRP A 881 -36.50 5.39 44.22
N LYS A 882 -37.51 5.79 43.43
CA LYS A 882 -37.98 5.01 42.28
C LYS A 882 -37.31 5.54 41.02
N ALA A 883 -36.44 4.74 40.42
CA ALA A 883 -35.88 5.02 39.10
C ALA A 883 -36.77 4.43 38.02
N ILE A 884 -37.17 5.26 37.05
CA ILE A 884 -38.16 4.91 36.05
C ILE A 884 -37.64 5.25 34.66
N GLY A 885 -37.69 4.27 33.75
CA GLY A 885 -37.36 4.48 32.35
C GLY A 885 -38.36 5.41 31.68
N LEU A 886 -37.86 6.36 30.89
CA LEU A 886 -38.65 7.30 30.12
C LEU A 886 -39.43 6.66 28.96
N ASP A 887 -40.64 7.16 28.74
CA ASP A 887 -41.42 6.93 27.53
C ASP A 887 -40.85 7.75 26.35
N ARG A 888 -41.26 7.40 25.13
CA ARG A 888 -40.79 8.09 23.92
C ARG A 888 -41.56 9.40 23.70
N ALA A 889 -40.83 10.51 23.60
CA ALA A 889 -41.36 11.81 23.19
C ALA A 889 -40.33 12.57 22.35
N ASP A 890 -40.70 13.75 21.86
CA ASP A 890 -39.80 14.61 21.06
C ASP A 890 -38.75 15.31 21.94
N THR A 891 -39.10 15.60 23.21
CA THR A 891 -38.20 16.26 24.18
C THR A 891 -38.10 15.49 25.48
N LEU A 892 -36.98 15.65 26.20
CA LEU A 892 -36.72 14.91 27.44
C LEU A 892 -37.69 15.29 28.57
N ALA A 893 -38.09 16.57 28.68
CA ALA A 893 -39.04 16.98 29.71
C ALA A 893 -40.46 16.48 29.42
N GLU A 894 -40.86 16.46 28.15
CA GLU A 894 -42.16 15.88 27.75
C GLU A 894 -42.19 14.37 28.02
N ALA A 895 -41.11 13.65 27.69
CA ALA A 895 -40.97 12.24 28.03
C ALA A 895 -41.11 12.02 29.55
N ALA A 896 -40.45 12.84 30.36
CA ALA A 896 -40.54 12.77 31.81
C ALA A 896 -41.97 13.04 32.32
N ALA A 897 -42.62 14.08 31.82
CA ALA A 897 -43.99 14.44 32.21
C ALA A 897 -45.00 13.35 31.84
N LEU A 898 -44.93 12.80 30.62
CA LEU A 898 -45.76 11.69 30.16
C LEU A 898 -45.57 10.45 31.05
N THR A 899 -44.31 10.07 31.29
CA THR A 899 -43.97 8.91 32.13
C THR A 899 -44.51 9.05 33.56
N LEU A 900 -44.44 10.25 34.14
CA LEU A 900 -44.95 10.52 35.48
C LEU A 900 -46.47 10.50 35.54
N ARG A 901 -47.14 11.00 34.49
CA ARG A 901 -48.61 11.01 34.39
C ARG A 901 -49.17 9.61 34.21
N ASP A 902 -48.63 8.84 33.27
CA ASP A 902 -49.11 7.49 32.95
C ASP A 902 -48.95 6.54 34.15
N LYS A 903 -47.94 6.77 34.99
CA LYS A 903 -47.69 6.00 36.22
C LYS A 903 -48.35 6.58 37.47
N MET A 904 -49.15 7.64 37.35
CA MET A 904 -49.80 8.33 38.47
C MET A 904 -48.81 8.79 39.57
N LEU A 905 -47.59 9.18 39.17
CA LEU A 905 -46.54 9.70 40.06
C LEU A 905 -46.48 11.24 40.08
N MET A 906 -47.26 11.88 39.20
CA MET A 906 -47.59 13.29 39.22
C MET A 906 -49.02 13.44 38.72
N LEU A 907 -49.88 14.06 39.53
CA LEU A 907 -51.28 14.30 39.19
C LEU A 907 -51.44 15.68 38.55
N SER A 908 -51.96 15.71 37.33
CA SER A 908 -52.38 16.95 36.64
C SER A 908 -53.83 17.32 36.94
N ALA A 909 -54.61 16.38 37.46
CA ALA A 909 -55.98 16.57 37.93
C ALA A 909 -56.21 15.67 39.16
N LEU A 910 -56.99 16.15 40.12
CA LEU A 910 -57.39 15.41 41.32
C LEU A 910 -58.89 15.64 41.51
N ASP A 911 -59.63 14.57 41.72
CA ASP A 911 -61.07 14.62 42.00
C ASP A 911 -61.33 14.65 43.51
N ALA A 912 -62.46 15.24 43.89
CA ALA A 912 -62.83 15.41 45.29
C ALA A 912 -62.96 14.11 46.09
N PRO A 913 -63.54 13.01 45.56
CA PRO A 913 -63.62 11.73 46.28
C PRO A 913 -62.24 11.15 46.59
N THR A 914 -61.31 11.20 45.64
CA THR A 914 -59.93 10.74 45.86
C THR A 914 -59.22 11.62 46.91
N LEU A 915 -59.46 12.94 46.90
CA LEU A 915 -58.95 13.83 47.94
C LEU A 915 -59.53 13.49 49.32
N GLN A 916 -60.83 13.17 49.41
CA GLN A 916 -61.48 12.72 50.64
C GLN A 916 -60.83 11.42 51.17
N VAL A 917 -60.57 10.43 50.30
CA VAL A 917 -59.85 9.21 50.66
C VAL A 917 -58.47 9.52 51.25
N TYR A 918 -57.69 10.42 50.62
CA TYR A 918 -56.40 10.83 51.16
C TYR A 918 -56.51 11.52 52.53
N LEU A 919 -57.54 12.36 52.74
CA LEU A 919 -57.76 13.03 54.02
C LEU A 919 -58.08 12.02 55.13
N ASP A 920 -58.86 10.99 54.83
CA ASP A 920 -59.30 9.95 55.77
C ASP A 920 -58.20 8.92 56.06
N GLU A 921 -57.64 8.28 55.03
CA GLU A 921 -56.66 7.19 55.19
C GLU A 921 -55.34 7.67 55.80
N LEU A 922 -54.92 8.91 55.50
CA LEU A 922 -53.66 9.47 55.97
C LEU A 922 -53.83 10.34 57.23
N SER A 923 -55.03 10.33 57.84
CA SER A 923 -55.34 11.05 59.08
C SER A 923 -54.94 12.53 59.04
N LEU A 924 -55.17 13.21 57.91
CA LEU A 924 -54.83 14.61 57.74
C LEU A 924 -55.78 15.55 58.49
N TRP A 925 -56.93 15.04 58.91
CA TRP A 925 -57.90 15.72 59.76
C TRP A 925 -57.31 16.08 61.14
N ASN A 926 -57.48 17.34 61.55
CA ASN A 926 -57.22 17.76 62.91
C ASN A 926 -58.55 17.86 63.65
N GLU A 927 -58.91 16.80 64.38
CA GLU A 927 -60.27 16.56 64.89
C GLU A 927 -61.27 16.41 63.73
N ASP A 928 -62.04 17.47 63.41
CA ASP A 928 -63.07 17.47 62.37
C ASP A 928 -62.80 18.45 61.21
N HIS A 929 -61.63 19.10 61.17
CA HIS A 929 -61.30 20.06 60.12
C HIS A 929 -59.81 20.11 59.74
N VAL A 930 -59.49 20.64 58.57
CA VAL A 930 -58.11 20.87 58.09
C VAL A 930 -58.00 22.28 57.49
N PRO A 931 -57.06 23.11 57.94
CA PRO A 931 -56.79 24.39 57.27
C PRO A 931 -56.28 24.18 55.84
N LEU A 932 -56.87 24.88 54.87
CA LEU A 932 -56.53 24.74 53.46
C LEU A 932 -55.04 25.02 53.18
N GLN A 933 -54.48 26.07 53.80
CA GLN A 933 -53.05 26.37 53.70
C GLN A 933 -52.18 25.23 54.24
N LYS A 934 -52.62 24.57 55.32
CA LYS A 934 -51.88 23.44 55.89
C LYS A 934 -51.94 22.22 54.97
N LEU A 935 -53.05 22.01 54.28
CA LEU A 935 -53.18 20.93 53.29
C LEU A 935 -52.27 21.19 52.08
N LEU A 936 -52.21 22.43 51.58
CA LEU A 936 -51.29 22.84 50.52
C LEU A 936 -49.83 22.60 50.92
N GLU A 937 -49.42 23.03 52.12
CA GLU A 937 -48.09 22.76 52.68
C GLU A 937 -47.80 21.26 52.79
N ASN A 938 -48.76 20.47 53.29
CA ASN A 938 -48.61 19.05 53.50
C ASN A 938 -48.40 18.31 52.16
N ILE A 939 -49.23 18.58 51.15
CA ILE A 939 -49.12 17.94 49.82
C ILE A 939 -47.82 18.33 49.14
N ALA A 940 -47.38 19.59 49.26
CA ALA A 940 -46.10 20.04 48.72
C ALA A 940 -44.89 19.50 49.49
N GLY A 941 -45.01 19.24 50.79
CA GLY A 941 -43.88 18.90 51.66
C GLY A 941 -43.68 17.41 51.97
N LEU A 942 -44.73 16.59 51.93
CA LEU A 942 -44.70 15.21 52.42
C LEU A 942 -44.68 14.20 51.27
N ASN A 943 -43.56 13.48 51.11
CA ASN A 943 -43.34 12.53 50.01
C ASN A 943 -44.18 11.23 50.06
N TYR A 944 -45.04 11.07 51.07
CA TYR A 944 -46.04 9.98 51.12
C TYR A 944 -47.41 10.42 50.60
N LEU A 945 -47.62 11.73 50.40
CA LEU A 945 -48.82 12.27 49.76
C LEU A 945 -48.64 12.29 48.23
N PRO A 946 -49.75 12.28 47.46
CA PRO A 946 -49.68 12.38 46.01
C PRO A 946 -48.97 13.67 45.58
N ARG A 947 -48.06 13.56 44.62
CA ARG A 947 -47.44 14.72 43.98
C ARG A 947 -48.40 15.31 42.98
N VAL A 948 -48.60 16.62 43.03
CA VAL A 948 -49.45 17.38 42.12
C VAL A 948 -48.62 18.31 41.22
N ALA A 949 -49.10 18.59 40.01
CA ALA A 949 -48.43 19.50 39.07
C ALA A 949 -48.30 20.93 39.65
N GLY A 950 -49.30 21.40 40.38
CA GLY A 950 -49.25 22.65 41.13
C GLY A 950 -50.43 22.82 42.09
N PRO A 951 -50.51 23.95 42.82
CA PRO A 951 -51.54 24.20 43.83
C PRO A 951 -52.95 24.15 43.27
N HIS A 952 -53.11 24.59 42.01
CA HIS A 952 -54.38 24.59 41.29
C HIS A 952 -55.05 23.21 41.27
N VAL A 953 -54.28 22.11 41.14
CA VAL A 953 -54.83 20.75 41.11
C VAL A 953 -55.60 20.41 42.39
N LEU A 954 -55.07 20.84 43.54
CA LEU A 954 -55.75 20.66 44.83
C LEU A 954 -56.94 21.63 44.97
N LEU A 955 -56.74 22.90 44.60
CA LEU A 955 -57.78 23.91 44.73
C LEU A 955 -59.00 23.59 43.86
N ASP A 956 -58.79 23.07 42.66
CA ASP A 956 -59.84 22.61 41.76
C ASP A 956 -60.60 21.44 42.39
N ALA A 957 -59.89 20.44 42.93
CA ALA A 957 -60.50 19.33 43.67
C ALA A 957 -61.36 19.80 44.86
N VAL A 958 -60.90 20.83 45.59
CA VAL A 958 -61.65 21.41 46.71
C VAL A 958 -62.88 22.17 46.24
N ARG A 959 -62.75 23.02 45.20
CA ARG A 959 -63.87 23.77 44.63
C ARG A 959 -64.96 22.84 44.10
N GLU A 960 -64.55 21.80 43.37
CA GLU A 960 -65.45 20.77 42.87
C GLU A 960 -66.11 20.02 44.03
N GLY A 961 -65.32 19.60 45.03
CA GLY A 961 -65.80 18.83 46.18
C GLY A 961 -66.86 19.54 47.00
N VAL A 962 -66.69 20.84 47.27
CA VAL A 962 -67.66 21.65 48.04
C VAL A 962 -68.95 21.88 47.22
N ALA A 963 -68.85 21.93 45.90
CA ALA A 963 -69.98 22.15 45.00
C ALA A 963 -70.75 20.86 44.65
N LEU A 964 -70.25 19.67 45.02
CA LEU A 964 -70.94 18.40 44.77
C LEU A 964 -72.28 18.35 45.47
N SER A 965 -73.33 17.88 44.78
CA SER A 965 -74.64 17.63 45.41
C SER A 965 -74.62 16.44 46.38
N THR A 966 -73.65 15.54 46.23
CA THR A 966 -73.44 14.34 47.07
C THR A 966 -72.34 14.55 48.13
N TRP A 967 -72.00 15.80 48.47
CA TRP A 967 -70.90 16.14 49.38
C TRP A 967 -70.99 15.49 50.77
N GLU A 968 -72.20 15.11 51.22
CA GLU A 968 -72.41 14.42 52.49
C GLU A 968 -71.76 13.02 52.50
N GLU A 969 -71.75 12.33 51.37
CA GLU A 969 -71.24 10.96 51.21
C GLU A 969 -69.86 10.92 50.53
N ASP A 970 -69.64 11.79 49.54
CA ASP A 970 -68.49 11.68 48.62
C ASP A 970 -67.37 12.72 48.87
N SER A 971 -67.56 13.72 49.74
CA SER A 971 -66.56 14.79 49.95
C SER A 971 -66.65 15.48 51.33
N PHE A 972 -66.51 16.81 51.36
CA PHE A 972 -66.32 17.67 52.52
C PHE A 972 -66.97 19.05 52.32
N ALA A 973 -67.12 19.81 53.40
CA ALA A 973 -67.60 21.19 53.38
C ALA A 973 -66.44 22.20 53.56
N TYR A 974 -66.69 23.48 53.28
CA TYR A 974 -65.71 24.56 53.48
C TYR A 974 -66.24 25.60 54.47
N ALA A 975 -65.39 26.08 55.39
CA ALA A 975 -65.70 27.14 56.33
C ALA A 975 -64.65 28.24 56.30
N ASP A 976 -65.04 29.49 56.58
CA ASP A 976 -64.11 30.62 56.62
C ASP A 976 -63.24 30.60 57.89
N ALA A 977 -63.80 30.16 59.04
CA ALA A 977 -63.07 30.06 60.31
C ALA A 977 -63.72 29.05 61.29
N TYR A 978 -62.98 28.65 62.33
CA TYR A 978 -63.47 27.81 63.43
C TYR A 978 -63.43 28.58 64.76
N ASN A 979 -64.59 28.68 65.42
CA ASN A 979 -64.72 29.38 66.68
C ASN A 979 -64.57 28.40 67.86
N ARG A 980 -63.44 28.50 68.57
CA ARG A 980 -63.10 27.60 69.70
C ARG A 980 -63.99 27.77 70.93
N GLU A 981 -64.65 28.93 71.09
CA GLU A 981 -65.52 29.18 72.26
C GLU A 981 -66.92 28.61 72.03
N SER A 982 -67.45 28.68 70.81
CA SER A 982 -68.77 28.15 70.45
C SER A 982 -68.75 26.72 69.90
N GLY A 983 -67.58 26.23 69.46
CA GLY A 983 -67.43 24.93 68.82
C GLY A 983 -68.08 24.85 67.43
N GLN A 984 -68.36 26.00 66.81
CA GLN A 984 -69.03 26.13 65.50
C GLN A 984 -68.08 26.66 64.41
N PHE A 985 -68.34 26.24 63.17
CA PHE A 985 -67.69 26.74 61.96
C PHE A 985 -68.41 27.98 61.41
N GLU A 986 -67.67 29.06 61.22
CA GLU A 986 -68.19 30.32 60.69
C GLU A 986 -68.09 30.32 59.15
N GLY A 987 -69.14 30.78 58.47
CA GLY A 987 -69.17 30.83 57.00
C GLY A 987 -69.16 29.44 56.32
N LEU A 988 -69.74 28.42 56.96
CA LEU A 988 -69.81 27.05 56.44
C LEU A 988 -70.66 26.98 55.17
N LYS A 989 -70.10 26.43 54.08
CA LYS A 989 -70.69 26.26 52.75
C LYS A 989 -70.51 24.82 52.28
N ALA A 990 -71.57 24.25 51.70
CA ALA A 990 -71.60 22.91 51.15
C ALA A 990 -72.75 22.79 50.12
N GLY A 991 -72.54 22.07 49.02
CA GLY A 991 -73.50 21.95 47.91
C GLY A 991 -73.64 23.22 47.06
N GLU A 992 -72.71 24.17 47.18
CA GLU A 992 -72.69 25.42 46.40
C GLU A 992 -71.27 25.79 45.96
N ALA A 993 -71.15 26.58 44.89
CA ALA A 993 -69.85 26.99 44.36
C ALA A 993 -69.17 28.03 45.28
N VAL A 994 -67.87 27.86 45.53
CA VAL A 994 -67.07 28.75 46.37
C VAL A 994 -65.88 29.29 45.59
N GLU A 995 -65.61 30.59 45.73
CA GLU A 995 -64.38 31.20 45.22
C GLU A 995 -63.25 30.96 46.23
N ILE A 996 -62.35 30.04 45.89
CA ILE A 996 -61.16 29.71 46.67
C ILE A 996 -59.93 30.07 45.85
N THR A 997 -58.95 30.75 46.43
CA THR A 997 -57.65 31.07 45.82
C THR A 997 -56.52 30.52 46.70
N GLU A 998 -55.28 30.58 46.23
CA GLU A 998 -54.11 30.15 47.02
C GLU A 998 -53.95 30.95 48.33
N GLU A 999 -54.47 32.19 48.37
CA GLU A 999 -54.42 33.06 49.56
C GLU A 999 -55.56 32.78 50.56
N SER A 1000 -56.52 31.91 50.22
CA SER A 1000 -57.65 31.59 51.07
C SER A 1000 -57.20 30.86 52.36
N THR A 1001 -57.66 31.35 53.50
CA THR A 1001 -57.32 30.84 54.84
C THR A 1001 -58.39 29.93 55.44
N GLY A 1002 -59.38 29.48 54.65
CA GLY A 1002 -60.48 28.69 55.15
C GLY A 1002 -60.11 27.25 55.52
N LEU A 1003 -61.12 26.53 55.97
CA LEU A 1003 -61.03 25.22 56.57
C LEU A 1003 -61.88 24.23 55.78
N LEU A 1004 -61.32 23.07 55.48
CA LEU A 1004 -62.07 21.90 55.06
C LEU A 1004 -62.69 21.27 56.32
N VAL A 1005 -63.97 20.91 56.27
CA VAL A 1005 -64.72 20.35 57.39
C VAL A 1005 -65.29 19.00 57.00
N ARG A 1006 -65.17 18.00 57.89
CA ARG A 1006 -65.74 16.67 57.68
C ARG A 1006 -67.24 16.76 57.40
N SER A 1007 -67.71 15.99 56.42
CA SER A 1007 -69.11 16.00 55.97
C SER A 1007 -70.09 15.76 57.14
N GLU A 1008 -69.83 14.77 57.99
CA GLU A 1008 -70.66 14.45 59.17
C GLU A 1008 -70.81 15.65 60.14
N ARG A 1009 -69.70 16.37 60.37
CA ARG A 1009 -69.67 17.50 61.30
C ARG A 1009 -70.32 18.75 60.71
N ALA A 1010 -70.10 18.99 59.42
CA ALA A 1010 -70.73 20.07 58.68
C ALA A 1010 -72.25 19.86 58.58
N ALA A 1011 -72.70 18.65 58.24
CA ALA A 1011 -74.11 18.28 58.20
C ALA A 1011 -74.78 18.44 59.58
N ALA A 1012 -74.11 18.03 60.66
CA ALA A 1012 -74.62 18.21 62.03
C ALA A 1012 -74.80 19.68 62.45
N GLN A 1013 -74.00 20.61 61.90
CA GLN A 1013 -74.13 22.04 62.18
C GLN A 1013 -75.14 22.74 61.24
N MET A 1014 -75.25 22.28 59.99
CA MET A 1014 -76.24 22.77 59.02
C MET A 1014 -77.65 22.24 59.29
N ALA A 1015 -77.78 21.13 60.04
CA ALA A 1015 -79.06 20.61 60.48
C ALA A 1015 -79.79 21.64 61.37
N PRO A 1016 -81.10 21.87 61.18
CA PRO A 1016 -81.86 22.79 62.02
C PRO A 1016 -81.83 22.33 63.49
N PRO A 1017 -81.78 23.25 64.48
CA PRO A 1017 -81.71 22.87 65.89
C PRO A 1017 -82.93 22.02 66.29
N PRO A 1018 -82.77 21.01 67.17
CA PRO A 1018 -83.88 20.17 67.60
C PRO A 1018 -84.95 21.02 68.29
N GLN A 1019 -86.16 21.02 67.73
CA GLN A 1019 -87.34 21.67 68.31
C GLN A 1019 -87.72 20.96 69.61
N ILE A 1020 -87.64 21.68 70.74
CA ILE A 1020 -88.31 21.28 71.99
C ILE A 1020 -89.80 21.59 71.79
N GLU A 1021 -90.60 20.59 71.42
CA GLU A 1021 -92.06 20.73 71.36
C GLU A 1021 -92.70 20.30 72.69
N SER A 1022 -93.27 21.29 73.38
CA SER A 1022 -94.29 21.08 74.40
C SER A 1022 -95.62 20.69 73.74
N GLU A 1023 -96.05 19.47 74.07
CA GLU A 1023 -97.39 18.89 74.01
C GLU A 1023 -98.53 19.60 73.25
N THR A 1024 -98.95 18.89 72.20
CA THR A 1024 -100.32 18.45 71.87
C THR A 1024 -101.27 19.37 71.11
N GLY A 1025 -101.63 18.90 69.90
CA GLY A 1025 -102.95 19.06 69.32
C GLY A 1025 -103.05 18.74 67.82
N GLN A 1026 -103.45 17.50 67.49
CA GLN A 1026 -104.32 17.06 66.36
C GLN A 1026 -103.94 17.48 64.92
N GLU A 1027 -103.99 16.70 63.84
CA GLU A 1027 -104.66 15.45 63.44
C GLU A 1027 -104.04 15.05 62.08
N SER A 1028 -103.58 13.82 61.87
CA SER A 1028 -104.20 12.83 60.93
C SER A 1028 -103.18 12.31 59.90
N SER A 1029 -102.89 11.00 59.93
CA SER A 1029 -102.26 10.27 58.82
C SER A 1029 -102.83 8.85 58.70
N SER A 1030 -103.20 8.53 57.47
CA SER A 1030 -103.65 7.28 56.85
C SER A 1030 -102.51 6.25 56.76
N VAL A 1031 -102.69 4.96 57.10
CA VAL A 1031 -103.17 3.86 56.21
C VAL A 1031 -102.43 3.89 54.86
N THR A 1032 -101.33 3.14 54.66
CA THR A 1032 -101.20 1.70 54.35
C THR A 1032 -101.99 1.24 53.12
N GLU A 1033 -101.26 0.88 52.06
CA GLU A 1033 -101.38 -0.37 51.26
C GLU A 1033 -100.41 -0.21 50.06
N GLN A 1034 -99.35 -1.02 49.95
CA GLN A 1034 -99.31 -2.32 49.23
C GLN A 1034 -99.69 -2.16 47.74
N GLU A 1035 -98.94 -2.65 46.76
CA GLU A 1035 -98.11 -3.85 46.71
C GLU A 1035 -97.38 -3.94 45.34
N LEU A 1036 -96.44 -4.90 45.28
CA LEU A 1036 -95.84 -5.59 44.12
C LEU A 1036 -94.95 -4.81 43.13
N ASN A 1037 -93.87 -5.32 42.53
CA ASN A 1037 -92.91 -6.44 42.67
C ASN A 1037 -92.15 -6.52 41.31
N THR A 1038 -90.91 -7.03 41.32
CA THR A 1038 -90.11 -7.59 40.20
C THR A 1038 -89.51 -6.67 39.11
N ASP A 1039 -88.16 -6.69 39.07
CA ASP A 1039 -87.21 -6.56 37.94
C ASP A 1039 -87.64 -7.31 36.64
N PRO A 1040 -86.95 -7.23 35.47
CA PRO A 1040 -85.73 -6.48 35.07
C PRO A 1040 -85.84 -5.74 33.70
N GLU A 1041 -84.87 -4.89 33.36
CA GLU A 1041 -84.56 -4.41 31.99
C GLU A 1041 -83.80 -5.47 31.15
N PRO A 1042 -83.62 -5.29 29.82
CA PRO A 1042 -84.55 -4.83 28.78
C PRO A 1042 -84.55 -5.78 27.54
N VAL A 1043 -85.59 -5.74 26.69
CA VAL A 1043 -85.62 -6.46 25.40
C VAL A 1043 -86.22 -5.58 24.30
N ALA A 1044 -85.67 -5.77 23.08
CA ALA A 1044 -86.09 -5.31 21.75
C ALA A 1044 -85.42 -3.97 21.33
N GLY A 1045 -84.54 -3.89 20.32
CA GLY A 1045 -84.62 -4.53 18.99
C GLY A 1045 -85.84 -3.97 18.28
N SER A 1046 -85.82 -3.30 17.13
CA SER A 1046 -85.04 -3.40 15.90
C SER A 1046 -85.63 -2.26 15.00
N GLU A 1047 -84.98 -1.72 13.98
CA GLU A 1047 -84.79 -2.26 12.62
C GLU A 1047 -84.16 -1.10 11.82
N ALA A 1048 -83.03 -1.35 11.15
CA ALA A 1048 -82.91 -1.64 9.71
C ALA A 1048 -82.77 -0.34 8.90
N GLU A 1049 -81.87 -0.18 7.93
CA GLU A 1049 -81.42 -0.99 6.79
C GLU A 1049 -80.05 -0.38 6.33
N GLN A 1050 -79.15 -0.98 5.54
CA GLN A 1050 -79.07 -2.18 4.71
C GLN A 1050 -77.59 -2.38 4.27
N GLU A 1051 -77.17 -3.65 4.22
CA GLU A 1051 -76.37 -4.39 3.21
C GLU A 1051 -75.28 -3.68 2.36
N VAL A 1052 -74.13 -4.30 2.03
CA VAL A 1052 -73.98 -5.48 1.14
C VAL A 1052 -72.59 -6.16 1.35
N ASN A 1053 -72.62 -7.48 1.61
CA ASN A 1053 -71.89 -8.63 0.99
C ASN A 1053 -70.55 -8.37 0.24
N ALA A 1054 -69.58 -9.29 0.17
CA ALA A 1054 -69.51 -10.73 0.42
C ALA A 1054 -68.03 -11.17 0.45
N ASP A 1055 -67.77 -12.34 1.04
CA ASP A 1055 -66.61 -13.20 0.77
C ASP A 1055 -67.13 -14.54 0.20
N PRO A 1056 -66.32 -15.25 -0.60
CA PRO A 1056 -65.42 -16.24 -0.01
C PRO A 1056 -63.96 -16.22 -0.50
#